data_AF-A0A0C3DQM0-F1
#
_entry.id   AF-A0A0C3DQM0-F1
#
_cell.length_a   1.000
_cell.length_b   1.000
_cell.length_c   1.000
_cell.angle_alpha   90.00
_cell.angle_beta   90.00
_cell.angle_gamma   90.00
#
_symmetry.space_group_name_H-M   'P 1'
#
loop_
_entity.id
_entity.type
_entity.pdbx_description
1 polymer ?
#
loop_
_entity_poly.entity_id
_entity_poly.type
_entity_poly.pdbx_seq_one_letter_code
_entity_poly.pdbx_strand_id
1 'polypeptide(L)'
;MPCTKQTAKKSTGETANWISIPEPWEKARAADVLPVKPSIRIPPFRQPADKVAAKRTKILVPQEYRNTIRENGIHFQCVSCHWLLSQCQKVCKPYVGFTKDSAPILPTFLPVSGRFKLATCGHILSPSVLLIHFHLLLITSMFHVGIIYQSLADYFPHSSLDMLDVPFNLGMDEAATEYTRHAANLIEGLRQDYKYVLIVLTDHTDEDRRDLFVGANESGCIAAACIDNFLDNIFRPFKRFVSDSLMFIAVCGSIINQSESLNLLRDSLAKFQVSNALVTKSIVIHGFKFTSALEHVLKESMALGMHTGIMHFLLVAKYVWTHQDYQPWGQPLPMQCPQCGAVKKWKLVQHWDGSYSFECRYRHSHQMTVMVKNWMSMTTVQNALLVVPSANLGLRVAHLCDLSQGLPSRLRRVNPEAQLLRGVISLHFSEEPDLELLPALPIWAVWSWGETYLPEEIHTSAKAFQTALSQLKGFPWKSHKYGMHILLGLGLLIRDCWSVQELEEPEDGEQRTAPAYLYSSLLGVQKLEAVFVEVDVMSARLDQEPSSQTSVGEDKGGNEQVEESSKVVEESTPEGLNAEVGKWNEAAEKEEEKQGEEEKWKEEEKQQEEAKAEKRRLQDAAKEREAVEEERLGVQGKRKKCKIRSPSPVASASNPTKQDKLYSDEDSADLTVQ
;
A
#
# COMPACT_ATOMS: atom_id res chain seq x y z
N MET A 1 -24.06 -54.67 30.19
CA MET A 1 -22.59 -54.80 30.34
C MET A 1 -22.07 -53.62 31.15
N PRO A 2 -21.06 -53.79 32.03
CA PRO A 2 -20.84 -52.85 33.13
C PRO A 2 -19.77 -51.78 32.86
N CYS A 3 -19.93 -50.65 33.57
CA CYS A 3 -18.98 -49.55 33.62
C CYS A 3 -17.70 -49.94 34.40
N THR A 4 -16.52 -49.75 33.80
CA THR A 4 -15.22 -49.95 34.45
C THR A 4 -14.63 -48.64 34.94
N LYS A 5 -14.57 -48.47 36.26
CA LYS A 5 -13.75 -47.44 36.91
C LYS A 5 -12.26 -47.75 36.66
N GLN A 6 -11.47 -46.75 36.27
CA GLN A 6 -10.01 -46.80 36.39
C GLN A 6 -9.55 -45.86 37.51
N THR A 7 -8.73 -46.40 38.41
CA THR A 7 -8.15 -45.71 39.56
C THR A 7 -6.78 -45.11 39.21
N ALA A 8 -6.45 -44.00 39.86
CA ALA A 8 -5.19 -43.30 39.64
C ALA A 8 -3.95 -44.15 39.99
N LYS A 9 -2.96 -44.16 39.09
CA LYS A 9 -1.59 -44.56 39.41
C LYS A 9 -0.81 -43.33 39.89
N LYS A 10 -0.25 -43.42 41.09
CA LYS A 10 0.88 -42.56 41.50
C LYS A 10 2.12 -43.00 40.71
N SER A 11 2.76 -42.09 39.98
CA SER A 11 4.16 -42.22 39.62
C SER A 11 5.01 -41.44 40.62
N THR A 12 6.07 -42.08 41.11
CA THR A 12 7.12 -41.47 41.92
C THR A 12 7.92 -40.48 41.07
N GLY A 13 8.36 -39.38 41.66
CA GLY A 13 9.03 -38.31 40.93
C GLY A 13 10.52 -38.57 40.67
N GLU A 14 11.02 -37.97 39.61
CA GLU A 14 12.42 -37.63 39.42
C GLU A 14 12.50 -36.12 39.14
N THR A 15 13.35 -35.41 39.87
CA THR A 15 13.49 -33.96 39.81
C THR A 15 14.50 -33.56 38.75
N ALA A 16 14.04 -32.94 37.65
CA ALA A 16 14.92 -32.27 36.71
C ALA A 16 15.38 -30.92 37.28
N ASN A 17 16.70 -30.71 37.36
CA ASN A 17 17.29 -29.45 37.78
C ASN A 17 17.02 -28.35 36.74
N TRP A 18 16.37 -27.27 37.16
CA TRP A 18 16.30 -26.03 36.38
C TRP A 18 17.24 -24.98 36.98
N ILE A 19 17.97 -24.31 36.09
CA ILE A 19 18.97 -23.31 36.41
C ILE A 19 18.28 -22.05 36.97
N SER A 20 18.68 -21.62 38.16
CA SER A 20 18.16 -20.42 38.80
C SER A 20 18.59 -19.15 38.07
N ILE A 21 17.62 -18.34 37.64
CA ILE A 21 17.84 -16.95 37.21
C ILE A 21 17.53 -16.04 38.43
N PRO A 22 18.37 -15.06 38.78
CA PRO A 22 18.19 -14.27 39.99
C PRO A 22 17.04 -13.25 39.87
N GLU A 23 16.19 -13.19 40.90
CA GLU A 23 15.16 -12.15 41.04
C GLU A 23 15.77 -10.77 41.38
N PRO A 24 15.15 -9.69 40.85
CA PRO A 24 15.24 -8.39 41.50
C PRO A 24 13.91 -7.61 41.43
N TRP A 25 12.85 -8.04 42.14
CA TRP A 25 11.62 -7.24 42.26
C TRP A 25 11.01 -7.11 43.67
N GLU A 26 11.26 -8.04 44.60
CA GLU A 26 10.65 -7.98 45.95
C GLU A 26 11.15 -6.83 46.85
N LYS A 27 12.32 -6.22 46.57
CA LYS A 27 12.91 -5.18 47.46
C LYS A 27 12.33 -3.77 47.33
N ALA A 28 11.33 -3.55 46.47
CA ALA A 28 10.70 -2.23 46.29
C ALA A 28 9.50 -1.95 47.23
N ARG A 29 9.10 -2.89 48.10
CA ARG A 29 7.82 -2.82 48.84
C ARG A 29 7.84 -2.14 50.23
N ALA A 30 8.96 -1.56 50.67
CA ALA A 30 9.15 -1.18 52.08
C ALA A 30 9.66 0.27 52.35
N ALA A 31 9.67 1.16 51.36
CA ALA A 31 10.02 2.58 51.59
C ALA A 31 9.09 3.53 50.82
N ASP A 32 8.60 4.54 51.53
CA ASP A 32 7.96 5.78 51.04
C ASP A 32 6.75 5.67 50.11
N VAL A 33 5.60 5.35 50.72
CA VAL A 33 4.29 5.81 50.20
C VAL A 33 4.20 7.33 50.39
N LEU A 34 4.73 8.09 49.43
CA LEU A 34 4.44 9.52 49.31
C LEU A 34 3.03 9.71 48.70
N PRO A 35 2.23 10.67 49.22
CA PRO A 35 0.90 10.92 48.69
C PRO A 35 0.97 11.46 47.26
N VAL A 36 0.40 10.72 46.31
CA VAL A 36 0.25 11.15 44.92
C VAL A 36 -0.66 12.37 44.86
N LYS A 37 -0.07 13.57 44.70
CA LYS A 37 -0.82 14.79 44.41
C LYS A 37 -1.40 14.70 42.99
N PRO A 38 -2.73 14.83 42.79
CA PRO A 38 -3.32 14.92 41.47
C PRO A 38 -3.07 16.31 40.88
N SER A 39 -1.88 16.51 40.30
CA SER A 39 -1.58 17.70 39.49
C SER A 39 -0.51 17.42 38.44
N ILE A 40 -0.81 16.52 37.51
CA ILE A 40 -0.20 16.58 36.17
C ILE A 40 -0.81 17.80 35.46
N ARG A 41 -0.26 18.99 35.76
CA ARG A 41 -0.31 20.07 34.77
C ARG A 41 0.61 19.65 33.65
N ILE A 42 0.04 19.25 32.52
CA ILE A 42 0.78 19.14 31.26
C ILE A 42 1.50 20.48 31.07
N PRO A 43 2.85 20.52 31.07
CA PRO A 43 3.56 21.77 30.84
C PRO A 43 3.22 22.24 29.42
N PRO A 44 2.99 23.55 29.18
CA PRO A 44 2.79 24.04 27.82
C PRO A 44 4.04 23.70 27.00
N PHE A 45 3.91 22.77 26.06
CA PHE A 45 5.03 22.25 25.28
C PHE A 45 5.65 23.40 24.48
N ARG A 46 6.86 23.82 24.89
CA ARG A 46 7.61 24.82 24.15
C ARG A 46 7.99 24.22 22.81
N GLN A 47 7.35 24.69 21.74
CA GLN A 47 7.74 24.36 20.37
C GLN A 47 9.25 24.64 20.19
N PRO A 48 10.03 23.69 19.65
CA PRO A 48 11.38 23.97 19.18
C PRO A 48 11.33 25.13 18.19
N ALA A 49 12.14 26.16 18.40
CA ALA A 49 12.05 27.41 17.64
C ALA A 49 12.56 27.29 16.19
N ASP A 50 13.18 26.16 15.85
CA ASP A 50 13.81 25.90 14.56
C ASP A 50 12.78 25.45 13.52
N LYS A 51 12.16 26.48 12.95
CA LYS A 51 11.14 26.41 11.92
C LYS A 51 11.67 25.67 10.69
N VAL A 52 11.21 24.42 10.50
CA VAL A 52 10.85 23.97 9.15
C VAL A 52 9.70 24.85 8.68
N ALA A 53 10.04 26.03 8.14
CA ALA A 53 9.09 27.03 7.72
C ALA A 53 8.32 26.50 6.51
N ALA A 54 7.23 25.78 6.78
CA ALA A 54 6.28 25.32 5.76
C ALA A 54 6.02 26.46 4.79
N LYS A 55 6.26 26.22 3.49
CA LYS A 55 6.24 27.26 2.44
C LYS A 55 4.81 27.76 2.19
N ARG A 56 4.29 28.54 3.15
CA ARG A 56 3.00 29.25 3.10
C ARG A 56 2.96 30.11 1.83
N THR A 57 1.78 30.26 1.25
CA THR A 57 1.56 31.21 0.15
C THR A 57 1.93 32.61 0.65
N LYS A 58 2.94 33.22 0.02
CA LYS A 58 3.43 34.56 0.30
C LYS A 58 3.06 35.46 -0.87
N ILE A 59 2.28 36.49 -0.55
CA ILE A 59 1.91 37.57 -1.45
C ILE A 59 2.94 38.67 -1.26
N LEU A 60 3.66 39.05 -2.33
CA LEU A 60 4.74 40.04 -2.24
C LEU A 60 4.23 41.45 -2.58
N VAL A 61 3.86 42.22 -1.54
CA VAL A 61 3.49 43.64 -1.69
C VAL A 61 4.75 44.50 -1.80
N PRO A 62 4.92 45.29 -2.88
CA PRO A 62 6.04 46.22 -3.01
C PRO A 62 6.04 47.24 -1.86
N GLN A 63 7.23 47.70 -1.47
CA GLN A 63 7.43 48.47 -0.23
C GLN A 63 6.66 49.80 -0.25
N GLU A 64 6.64 50.46 -1.40
CA GLU A 64 6.02 51.74 -1.69
C GLU A 64 4.48 51.71 -1.52
N TYR A 65 3.82 50.58 -1.78
CA TYR A 65 2.36 50.45 -1.63
C TYR A 65 1.91 49.99 -0.24
N ARG A 66 2.83 49.67 0.69
CA ARG A 66 2.48 49.11 2.01
C ARG A 66 1.65 50.04 2.89
N ASN A 67 1.83 51.34 2.75
CA ASN A 67 1.00 52.33 3.44
C ASN A 67 -0.34 52.51 2.71
N THR A 68 -0.32 52.61 1.37
CA THR A 68 -1.53 52.72 0.55
C THR A 68 -2.50 51.59 0.84
N ILE A 69 -2.07 50.31 0.82
CA ILE A 69 -2.99 49.17 1.08
C ILE A 69 -3.59 49.10 2.50
N ARG A 70 -3.24 50.03 3.39
CA ARG A 70 -3.82 50.18 4.73
C ARG A 70 -4.83 51.33 4.84
N GLU A 71 -5.05 52.09 3.77
CA GLU A 71 -6.09 53.13 3.73
C GLU A 71 -7.50 52.53 3.82
N ASN A 72 -8.44 53.33 4.33
CA ASN A 72 -9.85 52.97 4.36
C ASN A 72 -10.44 52.82 2.95
N GLY A 73 -11.41 51.91 2.80
CA GLY A 73 -12.06 51.60 1.52
C GLY A 73 -11.29 50.62 0.63
N ILE A 74 -10.20 50.03 1.12
CA ILE A 74 -9.42 49.04 0.38
C ILE A 74 -9.91 47.63 0.71
N HIS A 75 -10.26 46.90 -0.35
CA HIS A 75 -10.69 45.51 -0.28
C HIS A 75 -9.54 44.60 -0.67
N PHE A 76 -9.16 43.68 0.23
CA PHE A 76 -8.28 42.57 -0.08
C PHE A 76 -9.09 41.37 -0.56
N GLN A 77 -8.71 40.81 -1.71
CA GLN A 77 -9.21 39.55 -2.21
C GLN A 77 -8.08 38.51 -2.16
N CYS A 78 -8.29 37.39 -1.46
CA CYS A 78 -7.31 36.32 -1.42
C CYS A 78 -7.22 35.57 -2.76
N VAL A 79 -6.09 34.92 -3.01
CA VAL A 79 -5.81 34.17 -4.26
C VAL A 79 -6.90 33.12 -4.56
N SER A 80 -7.42 32.45 -3.53
CA SER A 80 -8.46 31.43 -3.65
C SER A 80 -9.79 32.04 -4.12
N CYS A 81 -10.24 33.16 -3.53
CA CYS A 81 -11.46 33.86 -3.95
C CYS A 81 -11.35 34.41 -5.37
N HIS A 82 -10.20 34.99 -5.74
CA HIS A 82 -9.92 35.43 -7.12
C HIS A 82 -10.01 34.28 -8.11
N TRP A 83 -9.41 33.12 -7.78
CA TRP A 83 -9.46 31.93 -8.62
C TRP A 83 -10.89 31.38 -8.76
N LEU A 84 -11.64 31.26 -7.65
CA LEU A 84 -13.04 30.81 -7.66
C LEU A 84 -13.92 31.71 -8.54
N LEU A 85 -13.85 33.03 -8.37
CA LEU A 85 -14.58 33.97 -9.22
C LEU A 85 -14.17 33.87 -10.70
N SER A 86 -12.87 33.67 -10.98
CA SER A 86 -12.35 33.45 -12.34
C SER A 86 -12.83 32.13 -12.99
N GLN A 87 -13.23 31.14 -12.18
CA GLN A 87 -13.88 29.92 -12.68
C GLN A 87 -15.38 30.16 -12.91
N CYS A 88 -16.09 30.73 -11.93
CA CYS A 88 -17.53 31.03 -12.06
C CYS A 88 -17.84 31.96 -13.25
N GLN A 89 -17.02 32.99 -13.47
CA GLN A 89 -17.15 33.90 -14.61
C GLN A 89 -16.57 33.33 -15.92
N LYS A 90 -15.88 32.18 -15.89
CA LYS A 90 -15.03 31.61 -16.95
C LYS A 90 -13.86 32.50 -17.44
N VAL A 91 -13.87 33.81 -17.13
CA VAL A 91 -12.80 34.76 -17.44
C VAL A 91 -11.55 34.52 -16.59
N CYS A 92 -10.38 34.44 -17.22
CA CYS A 92 -9.11 34.46 -16.49
C CYS A 92 -8.61 35.90 -16.36
N LYS A 93 -8.22 36.34 -15.16
CA LYS A 93 -7.68 37.69 -14.90
C LYS A 93 -6.37 37.62 -14.11
N PRO A 94 -5.44 38.58 -14.28
CA PRO A 94 -4.29 38.74 -13.40
C PRO A 94 -4.73 38.92 -11.94
N TYR A 95 -4.03 38.29 -11.00
CA TYR A 95 -4.31 38.49 -9.57
C TYR A 95 -3.74 39.83 -9.10
N VAL A 96 -4.62 40.77 -8.73
CA VAL A 96 -4.25 42.12 -8.26
C VAL A 96 -4.23 42.23 -6.74
N GLY A 97 -4.94 41.35 -6.03
CA GLY A 97 -4.97 41.26 -4.56
C GLY A 97 -5.71 42.39 -3.83
N PHE A 98 -5.49 43.66 -4.22
CA PHE A 98 -6.06 44.83 -3.55
C PHE A 98 -6.81 45.73 -4.54
N THR A 99 -8.05 46.09 -4.20
CA THR A 99 -8.91 46.96 -4.99
C THR A 99 -9.54 48.07 -4.14
N LYS A 100 -9.79 49.23 -4.75
CA LYS A 100 -10.55 50.36 -4.21
C LYS A 100 -11.59 50.71 -5.26
N ASP A 101 -12.87 50.76 -4.89
CA ASP A 101 -13.98 51.03 -5.82
C ASP A 101 -13.98 50.11 -7.06
N SER A 102 -13.65 48.82 -6.87
CA SER A 102 -13.42 47.80 -7.91
C SER A 102 -12.22 48.01 -8.84
N ALA A 103 -11.49 49.13 -8.76
CA ALA A 103 -10.25 49.36 -9.49
C ALA A 103 -9.04 48.75 -8.76
N PRO A 104 -8.04 48.19 -9.48
CA PRO A 104 -6.81 47.71 -8.87
C PRO A 104 -5.95 48.89 -8.35
N ILE A 105 -5.39 48.74 -7.15
CA ILE A 105 -4.56 49.78 -6.52
C ILE A 105 -3.11 49.71 -7.01
N LEU A 106 -2.65 48.50 -7.31
CA LEU A 106 -1.32 48.22 -7.82
C LEU A 106 -1.33 48.34 -9.36
N PRO A 107 -0.32 48.99 -9.98
CA PRO A 107 -0.24 49.11 -11.44
C PRO A 107 0.10 47.79 -12.14
N THR A 108 0.58 46.80 -11.37
CA THR A 108 0.95 45.47 -11.83
C THR A 108 0.20 44.41 -11.03
N PHE A 109 0.14 43.19 -11.58
CA PHE A 109 -0.35 42.04 -10.84
C PHE A 109 0.57 41.72 -9.67
N LEU A 110 -0.01 41.18 -8.61
CA LEU A 110 0.67 40.92 -7.36
C LEU A 110 1.33 39.53 -7.39
N PRO A 111 2.67 39.42 -7.23
CA PRO A 111 3.35 38.13 -7.31
C PRO A 111 2.94 37.18 -6.18
N VAL A 112 2.45 36.00 -6.56
CA VAL A 112 2.06 34.93 -5.64
C VAL A 112 3.14 33.86 -5.62
N SER A 113 3.88 33.80 -4.52
CA SER A 113 4.92 32.80 -4.30
C SER A 113 4.45 31.73 -3.32
N GLY A 114 4.84 30.47 -3.53
CA GLY A 114 4.42 29.33 -2.71
C GLY A 114 3.47 28.38 -3.45
N ARG A 115 3.02 27.33 -2.75
CA ARG A 115 2.11 26.31 -3.29
C ARG A 115 0.70 26.57 -2.80
N PHE A 116 -0.31 26.26 -3.60
CA PHE A 116 -1.64 26.02 -3.06
C PHE A 116 -1.50 24.76 -2.19
N LYS A 117 -1.45 24.91 -0.86
CA LYS A 117 -2.16 23.92 -0.05
C LYS A 117 -3.61 24.04 -0.53
N LEU A 118 -4.11 23.10 -1.33
CA LEU A 118 -5.51 23.12 -1.77
C LEU A 118 -6.48 23.08 -0.56
N ALA A 119 -5.96 22.68 0.61
CA ALA A 119 -6.52 22.88 1.94
C ALA A 119 -6.70 24.36 2.37
N THR A 120 -6.40 25.40 1.58
CA THR A 120 -6.80 26.78 1.97
C THR A 120 -8.31 27.03 1.85
N CYS A 121 -9.05 26.17 1.14
CA CYS A 121 -10.51 26.08 1.27
C CYS A 121 -10.91 25.11 2.39
N GLY A 122 -10.00 24.21 2.77
CA GLY A 122 -10.00 23.44 4.00
C GLY A 122 -9.50 24.24 5.22
N HIS A 123 -9.96 25.49 5.37
CA HIS A 123 -10.49 25.82 6.69
C HIS A 123 -11.72 24.92 6.83
N ILE A 124 -11.49 23.65 7.20
CA ILE A 124 -12.56 22.85 7.74
C ILE A 124 -12.96 23.66 8.97
N LEU A 125 -14.14 24.27 8.94
CA LEU A 125 -14.87 24.61 10.16
C LEU A 125 -15.25 23.28 10.78
N SER A 126 -14.21 22.55 11.21
CA SER A 126 -14.31 21.22 11.76
C SER A 126 -14.91 21.46 13.12
N PRO A 127 -16.12 20.96 13.37
CA PRO A 127 -16.67 20.93 14.70
C PRO A 127 -15.67 20.29 15.66
N SER A 128 -15.85 20.56 16.95
CA SER A 128 -15.09 19.92 18.02
C SER A 128 -15.01 18.40 17.79
N VAL A 129 -13.79 17.90 17.53
CA VAL A 129 -13.45 16.48 17.42
C VAL A 129 -12.74 16.07 18.70
N LEU A 130 -13.23 14.99 19.32
CA LEU A 130 -12.52 14.30 20.39
C LEU A 130 -11.89 13.02 19.83
N LEU A 131 -10.59 12.86 19.98
CA LEU A 131 -9.87 11.62 19.71
C LEU A 131 -9.69 10.86 21.03
N ILE A 132 -10.33 9.70 21.19
CA ILE A 132 -10.14 8.84 22.37
C ILE A 132 -9.31 7.63 21.94
N HIS A 133 -8.11 7.48 22.48
CA HIS A 133 -7.25 6.32 22.25
C HIS A 133 -7.29 5.41 23.48
N PHE A 134 -7.94 4.26 23.37
CA PHE A 134 -7.84 3.17 24.34
C PHE A 134 -6.67 2.27 23.95
N HIS A 135 -5.75 2.01 24.88
CA HIS A 135 -4.64 1.09 24.64
C HIS A 135 -4.34 0.20 25.84
N LEU A 136 -4.06 -1.08 25.60
CA LEU A 136 -3.61 -1.98 26.66
C LEU A 136 -2.21 -1.54 27.11
N LEU A 137 -2.06 -1.23 28.39
CA LEU A 137 -0.84 -0.66 28.98
C LEU A 137 0.42 -1.54 28.78
N LEU A 138 0.23 -2.84 28.57
CA LEU A 138 1.29 -3.82 28.37
C LEU A 138 1.81 -3.90 26.94
N ILE A 139 1.14 -3.24 25.98
CA ILE A 139 1.55 -3.24 24.57
C ILE A 139 2.48 -2.05 24.30
N THR A 140 3.73 -2.34 23.97
CA THR A 140 4.67 -1.39 23.34
C THR A 140 4.27 -1.12 21.89
N SER A 141 3.11 -0.45 21.72
CA SER A 141 2.47 -0.26 20.41
C SER A 141 3.34 0.57 19.46
N MET A 142 3.61 0.04 18.27
CA MET A 142 4.12 0.83 17.14
C MET A 142 3.06 1.76 16.53
N PHE A 143 1.77 1.57 16.88
CA PHE A 143 0.67 2.39 16.39
C PHE A 143 0.51 3.66 17.22
N HIS A 144 1.36 4.65 16.91
CA HIS A 144 1.36 5.94 17.60
C HIS A 144 0.21 6.86 17.14
N VAL A 145 -0.95 6.75 17.79
CA VAL A 145 -2.10 7.65 17.55
C VAL A 145 -1.74 9.13 17.76
N GLY A 146 -0.76 9.44 18.61
CA GLY A 146 -0.19 10.77 18.74
C GLY A 146 0.35 11.38 17.43
N ILE A 147 0.82 10.55 16.48
CA ILE A 147 1.23 11.03 15.13
C ILE A 147 0.01 11.43 14.31
N ILE A 148 -1.11 10.69 14.43
CA ILE A 148 -2.39 11.05 13.79
C ILE A 148 -2.89 12.37 14.36
N TYR A 149 -2.93 12.50 15.69
CA TYR A 149 -3.29 13.75 16.36
C TYR A 149 -2.41 14.93 15.92
N GLN A 150 -1.08 14.77 15.93
CA GLN A 150 -0.16 15.83 15.52
C GLN A 150 -0.32 16.21 14.04
N SER A 151 -0.59 15.24 13.18
CA SER A 151 -0.86 15.45 11.75
C SER A 151 -2.19 16.17 11.51
N LEU A 152 -3.19 15.91 12.36
CA LEU A 152 -4.49 16.57 12.29
C LEU A 152 -4.49 17.96 12.94
N ALA A 153 -3.72 18.20 14.01
CA ALA A 153 -3.74 19.45 14.79
C ALA A 153 -3.53 20.72 13.94
N ASP A 154 -2.72 20.64 12.88
CA ASP A 154 -2.48 21.71 11.90
C ASP A 154 -3.76 22.17 11.15
N TYR A 155 -4.82 21.35 11.15
CA TYR A 155 -6.13 21.61 10.55
C TYR A 155 -7.19 22.11 11.56
N PHE A 156 -6.88 22.14 12.86
CA PHE A 156 -7.80 22.54 13.95
C PHE A 156 -7.24 23.76 14.74
N PRO A 157 -7.10 24.93 14.10
CA PRO A 157 -6.35 26.09 14.63
C PRO A 157 -6.96 26.77 15.86
N HIS A 158 -8.09 26.28 16.38
CA HIS A 158 -8.84 26.86 17.50
C HIS A 158 -8.99 25.89 18.69
N SER A 159 -8.12 24.89 18.79
CA SER A 159 -8.24 23.80 19.78
C SER A 159 -9.58 23.08 19.70
N SER A 160 -10.11 22.92 18.48
CA SER A 160 -11.29 22.09 18.21
C SER A 160 -10.95 20.61 17.93
N LEU A 161 -9.72 20.20 18.27
CA LEU A 161 -9.27 18.81 18.31
C LEU A 161 -8.59 18.58 19.64
N ASP A 162 -9.19 17.76 20.48
CA ASP A 162 -8.60 17.27 21.73
C ASP A 162 -8.32 15.77 21.62
N MET A 163 -7.35 15.29 22.40
CA MET A 163 -7.04 13.87 22.52
C MET A 163 -7.07 13.43 23.99
N LEU A 164 -7.79 12.35 24.25
CA LEU A 164 -7.65 11.56 25.47
C LEU A 164 -6.88 10.29 25.13
N ASP A 165 -5.76 10.09 25.81
CA ASP A 165 -5.03 8.82 25.79
C ASP A 165 -5.40 8.06 27.08
N VAL A 166 -5.93 6.85 26.91
CA VAL A 166 -6.62 6.08 27.94
C VAL A 166 -5.98 4.69 28.04
N PRO A 167 -4.86 4.57 28.78
CA PRO A 167 -4.29 3.27 29.09
C PRO A 167 -5.29 2.44 29.92
N PHE A 168 -5.38 1.15 29.63
CA PHE A 168 -6.14 0.20 30.45
C PHE A 168 -5.30 -1.01 30.86
N ASN A 169 -5.66 -1.56 32.03
CA ASN A 169 -5.29 -2.90 32.48
C ASN A 169 -6.43 -3.35 33.40
N LEU A 170 -7.27 -4.25 32.90
CA LEU A 170 -8.47 -4.79 33.55
C LEU A 170 -8.28 -6.25 33.98
N GLY A 171 -7.05 -6.77 34.00
CA GLY A 171 -6.75 -8.15 34.44
C GLY A 171 -6.99 -8.42 35.94
N MET A 172 -7.34 -7.37 36.70
CA MET A 172 -7.57 -7.37 38.15
C MET A 172 -8.78 -6.49 38.50
N ASP A 173 -9.58 -6.89 39.49
CA ASP A 173 -10.75 -6.13 39.95
C ASP A 173 -10.38 -4.75 40.53
N GLU A 174 -9.26 -4.65 41.25
CA GLU A 174 -8.71 -3.39 41.74
C GLU A 174 -8.27 -2.48 40.59
N ALA A 175 -7.68 -3.06 39.55
CA ALA A 175 -7.22 -2.32 38.38
C ALA A 175 -8.39 -1.86 37.48
N ALA A 176 -9.45 -2.67 37.37
CA ALA A 176 -10.69 -2.28 36.71
C ALA A 176 -11.45 -1.17 37.48
N THR A 177 -11.40 -1.20 38.81
CA THR A 177 -11.91 -0.12 39.68
C THR A 177 -11.10 1.16 39.49
N GLU A 178 -9.77 1.07 39.46
CA GLU A 178 -8.87 2.19 39.23
C GLU A 178 -9.03 2.78 37.81
N TYR A 179 -9.17 1.93 36.78
CA TYR A 179 -9.51 2.35 35.42
C TYR A 179 -10.81 3.14 35.39
N THR A 180 -11.87 2.62 36.02
CA THR A 180 -13.19 3.29 36.09
C THR A 180 -13.08 4.67 36.75
N ARG A 181 -12.31 4.76 37.84
CA ARG A 181 -12.02 6.02 38.55
C ARG A 181 -11.21 6.98 37.69
N HIS A 182 -10.18 6.50 36.99
CA HIS A 182 -9.35 7.30 36.11
C HIS A 182 -10.14 7.86 34.92
N ALA A 183 -10.92 6.99 34.25
CA ALA A 183 -11.82 7.35 33.16
C ALA A 183 -12.83 8.44 33.58
N ALA A 184 -13.45 8.31 34.76
CA ALA A 184 -14.37 9.33 35.28
C ALA A 184 -13.68 10.71 35.43
N ASN A 185 -12.46 10.75 35.96
CA ASN A 185 -11.69 12.01 36.09
C ASN A 185 -11.32 12.63 34.73
N LEU A 186 -10.95 11.81 33.73
CA LEU A 186 -10.68 12.28 32.37
C LEU A 186 -11.95 12.89 31.73
N ILE A 187 -13.08 12.22 31.91
CA ILE A 187 -14.39 12.64 31.40
C ILE A 187 -14.88 13.95 32.03
N GLU A 188 -14.64 14.15 33.34
CA GLU A 188 -14.93 15.42 34.05
C GLU A 188 -14.01 16.56 33.58
N GLY A 189 -12.78 16.24 33.17
CA GLY A 189 -11.82 17.20 32.63
C GLY A 189 -12.20 17.78 31.26
N LEU A 190 -13.08 17.13 30.51
CA LEU A 190 -13.53 17.59 29.19
C LEU A 190 -14.52 18.76 29.30
N ARG A 191 -14.11 19.92 28.76
CA ARG A 191 -14.78 21.22 28.96
C ARG A 191 -15.76 21.62 27.86
N GLN A 192 -15.89 20.83 26.80
CA GLN A 192 -16.64 21.18 25.60
C GLN A 192 -17.47 19.99 25.14
N ASP A 193 -18.59 20.29 24.48
CA ASP A 193 -19.32 19.28 23.70
C ASP A 193 -18.59 19.03 22.39
N TYR A 194 -18.28 17.77 22.10
CA TYR A 194 -17.65 17.34 20.87
C TYR A 194 -18.73 16.85 19.90
N LYS A 195 -18.83 17.51 18.74
CA LYS A 195 -19.80 17.10 17.70
C LYS A 195 -19.34 15.84 16.96
N TYR A 196 -18.06 15.51 17.00
CA TYR A 196 -17.53 14.26 16.45
C TYR A 196 -16.62 13.59 17.48
N VAL A 197 -16.76 12.27 17.64
CA VAL A 197 -15.85 11.46 18.45
C VAL A 197 -15.22 10.41 17.55
N LEU A 198 -13.90 10.37 17.57
CA LEU A 198 -13.07 9.36 16.91
C LEU A 198 -12.47 8.47 17.99
N ILE A 199 -12.87 7.22 18.03
CA ILE A 199 -12.34 6.22 18.95
C ILE A 199 -11.28 5.41 18.22
N VAL A 200 -10.14 5.19 18.88
CA VAL A 200 -9.13 4.22 18.48
C VAL A 200 -8.95 3.24 19.62
N LEU A 201 -9.13 1.94 19.35
CA LEU A 201 -8.79 0.86 20.27
C LEU A 201 -7.54 0.15 19.76
N THR A 202 -6.50 0.06 20.59
CA THR A 202 -5.27 -0.68 20.31
C THR A 202 -5.08 -1.79 21.34
N ASP A 203 -5.13 -3.03 20.87
CA ASP A 203 -5.07 -4.21 21.73
C ASP A 203 -4.47 -5.41 20.98
N HIS A 204 -4.14 -6.47 21.72
CA HIS A 204 -3.89 -7.79 21.17
C HIS A 204 -5.11 -8.68 21.40
N THR A 205 -5.09 -9.85 20.78
CA THR A 205 -6.13 -10.85 20.91
C THR A 205 -5.51 -12.17 21.24
N ASP A 206 -6.22 -12.94 22.05
CA ASP A 206 -5.87 -14.32 22.40
C ASP A 206 -5.87 -15.18 21.13
N GLU A 207 -4.82 -15.98 20.92
CA GLU A 207 -4.75 -16.81 19.72
C GLU A 207 -5.64 -18.05 19.80
N ASP A 208 -5.88 -18.60 20.98
CA ASP A 208 -6.73 -19.79 21.13
C ASP A 208 -8.21 -19.40 21.23
N ARG A 209 -8.50 -18.40 22.05
CA ARG A 209 -9.86 -17.95 22.38
C ARG A 209 -10.42 -16.89 21.45
N ARG A 210 -9.56 -16.16 20.73
CA ARG A 210 -9.93 -15.01 19.86
C ARG A 210 -10.51 -13.78 20.59
N ASP A 211 -10.53 -13.85 21.93
CA ASP A 211 -10.90 -12.82 22.89
C ASP A 211 -9.90 -11.63 22.92
N LEU A 212 -10.30 -10.50 23.50
CA LEU A 212 -9.43 -9.30 23.66
C LEU A 212 -8.67 -9.35 25.00
N PHE A 213 -7.43 -8.85 25.02
CA PHE A 213 -6.60 -8.88 26.22
C PHE A 213 -7.02 -7.79 27.22
N VAL A 214 -7.53 -8.20 28.38
CA VAL A 214 -7.82 -7.26 29.48
C VAL A 214 -6.55 -6.79 30.17
N GLY A 215 -5.49 -7.59 30.19
CA GLY A 215 -4.19 -7.26 30.79
C GLY A 215 -3.73 -8.30 31.81
N ALA A 216 -2.74 -7.96 32.64
CA ALA A 216 -2.11 -8.92 33.54
C ALA A 216 -2.93 -9.15 34.82
N ASN A 217 -3.09 -10.42 35.20
CA ASN A 217 -3.74 -10.86 36.44
C ASN A 217 -2.73 -10.95 37.62
N GLU A 218 -3.17 -11.49 38.77
CA GLU A 218 -2.34 -11.65 39.99
C GLU A 218 -1.03 -12.42 39.75
N SER A 219 -1.03 -13.39 38.84
CA SER A 219 0.14 -14.20 38.51
C SER A 219 1.04 -13.56 37.44
N GLY A 220 0.73 -12.34 36.99
CA GLY A 220 1.41 -11.66 35.89
C GLY A 220 1.09 -12.22 34.51
N CYS A 221 0.18 -13.21 34.41
CA CYS A 221 -0.24 -13.79 33.14
C CYS A 221 -1.23 -12.84 32.44
N ILE A 222 -1.12 -12.71 31.12
CA ILE A 222 -2.07 -11.94 30.33
C ILE A 222 -3.41 -12.68 30.31
N ALA A 223 -4.45 -12.03 30.80
CA ALA A 223 -5.83 -12.50 30.75
C ALA A 223 -6.56 -11.91 29.53
N ALA A 224 -7.47 -12.71 28.98
CA ALA A 224 -8.37 -12.33 27.90
C ALA A 224 -9.84 -12.40 28.35
N ALA A 225 -10.68 -11.54 27.80
CA ALA A 225 -12.12 -11.52 28.04
C ALA A 225 -12.91 -11.50 26.74
N CYS A 226 -14.10 -12.11 26.77
CA CYS A 226 -15.07 -12.04 25.69
C CYS A 226 -15.40 -10.59 25.33
N ILE A 227 -15.58 -10.34 24.04
CA ILE A 227 -15.57 -9.00 23.45
C ILE A 227 -16.67 -8.10 24.02
N ASP A 228 -17.82 -8.68 24.34
CA ASP A 228 -18.94 -7.97 24.95
C ASP A 228 -18.61 -7.51 26.38
N ASN A 229 -18.00 -8.36 27.21
CA ASN A 229 -17.53 -8.01 28.55
C ASN A 229 -16.35 -7.02 28.49
N PHE A 230 -15.41 -7.21 27.56
CA PHE A 230 -14.30 -6.28 27.35
C PHE A 230 -14.82 -4.88 27.01
N LEU A 231 -15.65 -4.77 25.96
CA LEU A 231 -16.18 -3.47 25.52
C LEU A 231 -17.13 -2.88 26.57
N ASP A 232 -17.89 -3.69 27.31
CA ASP A 232 -18.68 -3.18 28.43
C ASP A 232 -17.83 -2.50 29.50
N ASN A 233 -16.72 -3.10 29.91
CA ASN A 233 -15.88 -2.51 30.95
C ASN A 233 -15.12 -1.26 30.42
N ILE A 234 -14.59 -1.31 29.20
CA ILE A 234 -13.89 -0.17 28.59
C ILE A 234 -14.83 1.00 28.31
N PHE A 235 -16.02 0.77 27.73
CA PHE A 235 -16.92 1.83 27.26
C PHE A 235 -17.97 2.31 28.26
N ARG A 236 -18.29 1.55 29.31
CA ARG A 236 -19.29 1.98 30.32
C ARG A 236 -19.02 3.37 30.91
N PRO A 237 -17.77 3.76 31.26
CA PRO A 237 -17.48 5.13 31.70
C PRO A 237 -17.73 6.16 30.57
N PHE A 238 -17.30 5.84 29.35
CA PHE A 238 -17.32 6.74 28.19
C PHE A 238 -18.64 6.76 27.42
N LYS A 239 -19.71 6.10 27.90
CA LYS A 239 -20.96 5.86 27.16
C LYS A 239 -21.52 7.07 26.39
N ARG A 240 -21.42 8.28 26.94
CA ARG A 240 -21.87 9.54 26.30
C ARG A 240 -21.10 9.94 25.03
N PHE A 241 -19.88 9.44 24.85
CA PHE A 241 -18.99 9.73 23.73
C PHE A 241 -18.89 8.57 22.74
N VAL A 242 -19.27 7.36 23.14
CA VAL A 242 -19.23 6.17 22.27
C VAL A 242 -20.44 6.12 21.34
N SER A 243 -21.60 6.61 21.78
CA SER A 243 -22.76 6.83 20.92
C SER A 243 -22.40 7.74 19.74
N ASP A 244 -22.82 7.33 18.55
CA ASP A 244 -22.60 8.02 17.27
C ASP A 244 -21.12 8.23 16.87
N SER A 245 -20.19 7.55 17.56
CA SER A 245 -18.75 7.67 17.27
C SER A 245 -18.33 6.91 16.00
N LEU A 246 -17.19 7.32 15.45
CA LEU A 246 -16.43 6.55 14.46
C LEU A 246 -15.31 5.81 15.20
N MET A 247 -15.26 4.48 15.10
CA MET A 247 -14.29 3.63 15.80
C MET A 247 -13.30 2.98 14.85
N PHE A 248 -12.02 2.97 15.22
CA PHE A 248 -10.94 2.23 14.58
C PHE A 248 -10.40 1.19 15.56
N ILE A 249 -10.44 -0.08 15.18
CA ILE A 249 -10.02 -1.21 16.01
C ILE A 249 -8.72 -1.77 15.42
N ALA A 250 -7.60 -1.37 16.02
CA ALA A 250 -6.25 -1.80 15.67
C ALA A 250 -5.84 -2.97 16.59
N VAL A 251 -6.32 -4.17 16.23
CA VAL A 251 -6.11 -5.38 17.02
C VAL A 251 -5.63 -6.53 16.16
N CYS A 252 -4.94 -7.51 16.76
CA CYS A 252 -4.58 -8.73 16.04
C CYS A 252 -5.86 -9.39 15.51
N GLY A 253 -5.93 -9.59 14.19
CA GLY A 253 -7.12 -10.08 13.50
C GLY A 253 -7.30 -11.59 13.63
N SER A 254 -7.30 -12.08 14.86
CA SER A 254 -7.85 -13.36 15.26
C SER A 254 -9.37 -13.21 15.48
N ILE A 255 -9.79 -12.08 16.06
CA ILE A 255 -11.18 -11.63 16.30
C ILE A 255 -12.08 -11.62 15.05
N ILE A 256 -11.51 -11.30 13.87
CA ILE A 256 -12.26 -11.28 12.59
C ILE A 256 -12.37 -12.66 11.93
N ASN A 257 -11.51 -13.61 12.32
CA ASN A 257 -11.44 -14.94 11.71
C ASN A 257 -12.39 -15.94 12.37
N GLN A 258 -13.03 -15.58 13.50
CA GLN A 258 -14.01 -16.41 14.19
C GLN A 258 -15.37 -15.72 14.17
N SER A 259 -16.39 -16.42 13.66
CA SER A 259 -17.73 -15.88 13.44
C SER A 259 -18.43 -15.45 14.73
N GLU A 260 -18.24 -16.20 15.82
CA GLU A 260 -18.78 -15.89 17.15
C GLU A 260 -18.20 -14.56 17.68
N SER A 261 -16.87 -14.43 17.75
CA SER A 261 -16.20 -13.17 18.10
C SER A 261 -16.65 -11.98 17.26
N LEU A 262 -16.75 -12.15 15.93
CA LEU A 262 -17.21 -11.09 15.03
C LEU A 262 -18.67 -10.70 15.30
N ASN A 263 -19.53 -11.64 15.66
CA ASN A 263 -20.92 -11.37 16.03
C ASN A 263 -21.02 -10.67 17.40
N LEU A 264 -20.29 -11.13 18.42
CA LEU A 264 -20.20 -10.45 19.72
C LEU A 264 -19.69 -9.01 19.58
N LEU A 265 -18.74 -8.78 18.67
CA LEU A 265 -18.27 -7.43 18.33
C LEU A 265 -19.39 -6.59 17.70
N ARG A 266 -20.12 -7.12 16.71
CA ARG A 266 -21.26 -6.43 16.07
C ARG A 266 -22.35 -6.07 17.08
N ASP A 267 -22.74 -7.02 17.92
CA ASP A 267 -23.78 -6.83 18.94
C ASP A 267 -23.35 -5.78 19.97
N SER A 268 -22.06 -5.78 20.36
CA SER A 268 -21.49 -4.77 21.26
C SER A 268 -21.46 -3.38 20.63
N LEU A 269 -21.04 -3.26 19.37
CA LEU A 269 -21.06 -1.99 18.64
C LEU A 269 -22.48 -1.43 18.49
N ALA A 270 -23.47 -2.30 18.23
CA ALA A 270 -24.88 -1.94 18.18
C ALA A 270 -25.41 -1.50 19.57
N LYS A 271 -25.09 -2.24 20.63
CA LYS A 271 -25.43 -1.92 22.03
C LYS A 271 -24.90 -0.55 22.47
N PHE A 272 -23.71 -0.18 21.99
CA PHE A 272 -23.09 1.12 22.24
C PHE A 272 -23.43 2.21 21.21
N GLN A 273 -24.23 1.90 20.18
CA GLN A 273 -24.63 2.82 19.11
C GLN A 273 -23.44 3.47 18.39
N VAL A 274 -22.37 2.71 18.15
CA VAL A 274 -21.23 3.19 17.35
C VAL A 274 -21.68 3.32 15.90
N SER A 275 -21.62 4.54 15.33
CA SER A 275 -22.13 4.80 13.97
C SER A 275 -21.39 4.01 12.90
N ASN A 276 -20.06 3.90 13.03
CA ASN A 276 -19.19 3.26 12.06
C ASN A 276 -17.99 2.65 12.78
N ALA A 277 -17.61 1.42 12.44
CA ALA A 277 -16.42 0.77 12.98
C ALA A 277 -15.56 0.19 11.84
N LEU A 278 -14.26 0.47 11.86
CA LEU A 278 -13.27 -0.15 10.99
C LEU A 278 -12.33 -1.03 11.81
N VAL A 279 -12.38 -2.34 11.58
CA VAL A 279 -11.49 -3.32 12.23
C VAL A 279 -10.34 -3.64 11.29
N THR A 280 -9.10 -3.43 11.74
CA THR A 280 -7.90 -3.65 10.92
C THR A 280 -6.82 -4.40 11.70
N LYS A 281 -6.39 -5.55 11.17
CA LYS A 281 -5.24 -6.35 11.65
C LYS A 281 -3.86 -5.70 11.36
N SER A 282 -3.83 -4.53 10.73
CA SER A 282 -3.12 -4.36 9.44
C SER A 282 -3.77 -5.16 8.30
N ILE A 283 -5.10 -5.26 8.32
CA ILE A 283 -5.95 -5.66 7.19
C ILE A 283 -6.63 -4.37 6.70
N VAL A 284 -6.12 -3.67 5.68
CA VAL A 284 -6.15 -4.12 4.28
C VAL A 284 -7.61 -4.46 3.94
N ILE A 285 -8.41 -3.45 3.53
CA ILE A 285 -9.87 -3.57 3.30
C ILE A 285 -10.17 -4.92 2.63
N HIS A 286 -10.93 -5.77 3.33
CA HIS A 286 -11.03 -7.22 3.12
C HIS A 286 -11.03 -7.61 1.62
N GLY A 287 -9.86 -8.06 1.11
CA GLY A 287 -9.64 -8.39 -0.31
C GLY A 287 -8.57 -7.57 -1.05
N PHE A 288 -8.12 -6.41 -0.54
CA PHE A 288 -7.19 -5.51 -1.25
C PHE A 288 -5.96 -5.10 -0.43
N LYS A 289 -4.73 -5.36 -0.93
CA LYS A 289 -3.46 -4.84 -0.35
C LYS A 289 -3.57 -3.32 -0.12
N PHE A 290 -3.08 -2.78 1.00
CA PHE A 290 -3.47 -1.41 1.46
C PHE A 290 -2.86 -0.37 0.55
N THR A 291 -1.63 -0.64 0.11
CA THR A 291 -0.97 -0.04 -1.06
C THR A 291 -1.95 0.14 -2.23
N SER A 292 -2.59 -0.93 -2.70
CA SER A 292 -3.55 -0.89 -3.82
C SER A 292 -4.84 -0.16 -3.46
N ALA A 293 -5.45 -0.45 -2.30
CA ALA A 293 -6.67 0.22 -1.87
C ALA A 293 -6.47 1.74 -1.67
N LEU A 294 -5.31 2.13 -1.13
CA LEU A 294 -4.89 3.52 -0.95
C LEU A 294 -4.59 4.16 -2.31
N GLU A 295 -3.91 3.49 -3.24
CA GLU A 295 -3.75 3.98 -4.61
C GLU A 295 -5.09 4.25 -5.28
N HIS A 296 -6.07 3.34 -5.16
CA HIS A 296 -7.43 3.56 -5.65
C HIS A 296 -8.12 4.73 -4.93
N VAL A 297 -8.10 4.78 -3.59
CA VAL A 297 -8.69 5.88 -2.80
C VAL A 297 -8.06 7.23 -3.12
N LEU A 298 -6.74 7.30 -3.33
CA LEU A 298 -6.03 8.54 -3.68
C LEU A 298 -6.17 8.95 -5.15
N LYS A 299 -6.50 7.99 -6.03
CA LYS A 299 -6.81 8.22 -7.44
C LYS A 299 -8.24 8.73 -7.62
N GLU A 300 -9.21 8.08 -6.98
CA GLU A 300 -10.63 8.46 -7.06
C GLU A 300 -10.94 9.70 -6.20
N SER A 301 -10.35 9.82 -5.01
CA SER A 301 -10.49 11.02 -4.18
C SER A 301 -9.56 12.13 -4.67
N MET A 302 -10.02 12.88 -5.68
CA MET A 302 -9.44 14.16 -6.10
C MET A 302 -9.12 15.05 -4.89
N ALA A 303 -9.96 15.07 -3.86
CA ALA A 303 -9.71 15.79 -2.61
C ALA A 303 -8.44 15.30 -1.89
N LEU A 304 -8.34 14.01 -1.55
CA LEU A 304 -7.15 13.49 -0.85
C LEU A 304 -5.88 13.57 -1.71
N GLY A 305 -5.96 13.19 -3.00
CA GLY A 305 -4.82 13.26 -3.92
C GLY A 305 -4.23 14.67 -4.01
N MET A 306 -5.09 15.70 -4.09
CA MET A 306 -4.68 17.11 -4.13
C MET A 306 -3.96 17.61 -2.86
N HIS A 307 -3.96 16.86 -1.76
CA HIS A 307 -3.22 17.15 -0.52
C HIS A 307 -1.83 16.46 -0.49
N THR A 308 -1.05 16.65 -1.55
CA THR A 308 0.14 15.86 -1.90
C THR A 308 1.15 15.60 -0.77
N GLY A 309 1.57 14.34 -0.63
CA GLY A 309 2.71 13.94 0.20
C GLY A 309 2.41 12.84 1.20
N ILE A 310 1.64 11.81 0.81
CA ILE A 310 1.30 10.71 1.70
C ILE A 310 2.49 9.76 1.78
N MET A 311 3.06 9.69 2.98
CA MET A 311 4.14 8.79 3.36
C MET A 311 3.52 7.52 3.93
N HIS A 312 3.65 6.40 3.23
CA HIS A 312 3.17 5.11 3.67
C HIS A 312 4.33 4.37 4.35
N PHE A 313 4.41 4.57 5.67
CA PHE A 313 5.56 4.17 6.48
C PHE A 313 5.84 2.65 6.48
N LEU A 314 4.82 1.80 6.30
CA LEU A 314 4.99 0.33 6.26
C LEU A 314 5.81 -0.17 5.06
N LEU A 315 5.90 0.60 3.96
CA LEU A 315 6.65 0.22 2.75
C LEU A 315 7.69 1.27 2.34
N VAL A 316 7.93 2.30 3.19
CA VAL A 316 8.74 3.48 2.87
C VAL A 316 8.32 4.15 1.53
N ALA A 317 7.06 3.97 1.14
CA ALA A 317 6.52 4.45 -0.13
C ALA A 317 5.98 5.87 0.00
N LYS A 318 6.28 6.73 -0.99
CA LYS A 318 5.78 8.11 -1.03
C LYS A 318 4.87 8.31 -2.23
N TYR A 319 3.57 8.44 -1.98
CA TYR A 319 2.60 8.75 -3.03
C TYR A 319 2.69 10.23 -3.41
N VAL A 320 3.13 10.47 -4.63
CA VAL A 320 3.17 11.80 -5.24
C VAL A 320 2.02 11.91 -6.23
N TRP A 321 0.99 12.66 -5.86
CA TRP A 321 -0.12 12.95 -6.77
C TRP A 321 0.36 13.68 -8.03
N THR A 322 -0.17 13.26 -9.16
CA THR A 322 0.15 13.81 -10.47
C THR A 322 -1.14 14.30 -11.15
N HIS A 323 -1.06 15.44 -11.84
CA HIS A 323 -2.20 16.01 -12.57
C HIS A 323 -1.71 16.90 -13.70
N GLN A 324 -2.19 16.68 -14.94
CA GLN A 324 -1.66 17.33 -16.14
C GLN A 324 -1.51 18.87 -16.01
N ASP A 325 -2.54 19.58 -15.52
CA ASP A 325 -2.57 21.05 -15.49
C ASP A 325 -2.07 21.68 -14.17
N TYR A 326 -1.64 20.87 -13.18
CA TYR A 326 -1.27 21.38 -11.85
C TYR A 326 0.06 20.83 -11.34
N GLN A 327 0.26 19.51 -11.46
CA GLN A 327 1.42 18.80 -10.95
C GLN A 327 1.80 17.64 -11.91
N PRO A 328 2.11 17.94 -13.18
CA PRO A 328 2.48 16.95 -14.18
C PRO A 328 3.74 16.19 -13.72
N TRP A 329 3.68 14.85 -13.78
CA TRP A 329 4.74 13.95 -13.28
C TRP A 329 5.24 14.27 -11.85
N GLY A 330 4.33 14.75 -10.98
CA GLY A 330 4.67 15.08 -9.59
C GLY A 330 5.35 16.45 -9.40
N GLN A 331 5.68 17.16 -10.49
CA GLN A 331 6.34 18.47 -10.45
C GLN A 331 5.30 19.61 -10.45
N PRO A 332 5.19 20.41 -9.38
CA PRO A 332 4.15 21.44 -9.29
C PRO A 332 4.45 22.62 -10.23
N LEU A 333 3.50 22.96 -11.09
CA LEU A 333 3.58 24.17 -11.93
C LEU A 333 3.45 25.43 -11.04
N PRO A 334 4.00 26.58 -11.45
CA PRO A 334 3.80 27.83 -10.72
C PRO A 334 2.32 28.15 -10.57
N MET A 335 1.91 28.61 -9.39
CA MET A 335 0.52 28.97 -9.11
C MET A 335 -0.02 30.05 -10.06
N GLN A 336 0.89 30.94 -10.48
CA GLN A 336 0.64 32.14 -11.24
C GLN A 336 1.57 32.13 -12.46
N CYS A 337 1.06 32.51 -13.64
CA CYS A 337 1.92 32.74 -14.79
C CYS A 337 2.83 33.96 -14.52
N PRO A 338 4.17 33.83 -14.58
CA PRO A 338 5.09 34.90 -14.20
C PRO A 338 5.05 36.10 -15.15
N GLN A 339 4.48 35.96 -16.35
CA GLN A 339 4.43 37.01 -17.37
C GLN A 339 3.10 37.79 -17.38
N CYS A 340 1.98 37.20 -16.91
CA CYS A 340 0.67 37.87 -16.95
C CYS A 340 -0.11 37.85 -15.63
N GLY A 341 0.41 37.24 -14.57
CA GLY A 341 -0.22 37.26 -13.26
C GLY A 341 -1.48 36.40 -13.12
N ALA A 342 -1.90 35.70 -14.16
CA ALA A 342 -3.07 34.82 -14.17
C ALA A 342 -2.85 33.59 -13.28
N VAL A 343 -3.84 33.25 -12.44
CA VAL A 343 -3.75 32.13 -11.49
C VAL A 343 -4.36 30.85 -12.08
N LYS A 344 -3.61 29.74 -12.01
CA LYS A 344 -4.07 28.37 -12.31
C LYS A 344 -4.91 28.20 -13.59
N LYS A 345 -4.39 28.62 -14.74
CA LYS A 345 -4.83 28.13 -16.06
C LYS A 345 -3.63 27.84 -16.96
N TRP A 346 -2.93 26.75 -16.67
CA TRP A 346 -2.01 26.12 -17.62
C TRP A 346 -2.81 25.25 -18.61
N LYS A 347 -2.22 24.98 -19.77
CA LYS A 347 -2.68 23.99 -20.75
C LYS A 347 -1.46 23.17 -21.13
N LEU A 348 -1.54 21.85 -20.96
CA LEU A 348 -0.57 20.93 -21.54
C LEU A 348 -0.65 21.03 -23.07
N VAL A 349 0.50 21.25 -23.72
CA VAL A 349 0.65 21.17 -25.17
C VAL A 349 1.71 20.13 -25.47
N GLN A 350 1.32 19.10 -26.22
CA GLN A 350 2.22 18.09 -26.73
C GLN A 350 2.72 18.53 -28.11
N HIS A 351 4.03 18.44 -28.32
CA HIS A 351 4.68 18.74 -29.58
C HIS A 351 4.89 17.45 -30.38
N TRP A 352 5.11 17.60 -31.69
CA TRP A 352 5.27 16.49 -32.63
C TRP A 352 6.55 15.66 -32.37
N ASP A 353 7.54 16.23 -31.68
CA ASP A 353 8.77 15.56 -31.25
C ASP A 353 8.60 14.73 -29.97
N GLY A 354 7.37 14.64 -29.45
CA GLY A 354 7.04 13.97 -28.19
C GLY A 354 7.34 14.79 -26.94
N SER A 355 7.86 16.01 -27.06
CA SER A 355 8.04 16.91 -25.92
C SER A 355 6.73 17.55 -25.47
N TYR A 356 6.72 18.07 -24.25
CA TYR A 356 5.56 18.73 -23.64
C TYR A 356 5.93 20.13 -23.16
N SER A 357 5.05 21.11 -23.38
CA SER A 357 5.13 22.44 -22.78
C SER A 357 3.83 22.82 -22.07
N PHE A 358 3.89 23.85 -21.22
CA PHE A 358 2.73 24.38 -20.50
C PHE A 358 2.48 25.82 -20.92
N GLU A 359 1.33 26.06 -21.55
CA GLU A 359 0.93 27.39 -22.00
C GLU A 359 -0.03 28.05 -21.02
N CYS A 360 0.11 29.36 -20.80
CA CYS A 360 -0.87 30.10 -20.03
C CYS A 360 -2.13 30.39 -20.87
N ARG A 361 -3.30 29.87 -20.47
CA ARG A 361 -4.57 30.07 -21.22
C ARG A 361 -5.03 31.54 -21.30
N TYR A 362 -4.40 32.47 -20.57
CA TYR A 362 -4.72 33.90 -20.67
C TYR A 362 -4.03 34.60 -21.85
N ARG A 363 -2.84 34.13 -22.27
CA ARG A 363 -2.13 34.61 -23.46
C ARG A 363 -1.37 33.44 -24.08
N HIS A 364 -1.82 33.01 -25.26
CA HIS A 364 -1.20 31.92 -26.03
C HIS A 364 0.29 32.15 -26.36
N SER A 365 0.78 33.39 -26.30
CA SER A 365 2.21 33.73 -26.45
C SER A 365 3.08 33.42 -25.24
N HIS A 366 2.51 33.04 -24.09
CA HIS A 366 3.23 32.81 -22.84
C HIS A 366 3.41 31.31 -22.57
N GLN A 367 4.49 30.76 -23.12
CA GLN A 367 4.89 29.36 -22.93
C GLN A 367 5.87 29.21 -21.76
N MET A 368 5.70 28.15 -20.98
CA MET A 368 6.68 27.67 -20.02
C MET A 368 7.12 26.26 -20.43
N THR A 369 8.30 26.16 -21.04
CA THR A 369 8.88 24.88 -21.44
C THR A 369 9.51 24.19 -20.25
N VAL A 370 8.81 23.20 -19.68
CA VAL A 370 9.40 22.26 -18.73
C VAL A 370 10.08 21.17 -19.54
N MET A 371 11.39 21.33 -19.82
CA MET A 371 12.14 20.31 -20.56
C MET A 371 12.24 19.01 -19.75
N VAL A 372 11.38 18.05 -20.04
CA VAL A 372 11.56 16.64 -19.65
C VAL A 372 12.57 15.99 -20.61
N LYS A 373 13.82 16.46 -20.57
CA LYS A 373 14.91 15.85 -21.34
C LYS A 373 15.36 14.57 -20.65
N ASN A 374 15.30 13.46 -21.40
CA ASN A 374 15.88 12.17 -21.05
C ASN A 374 15.50 11.63 -19.67
N TRP A 375 14.22 11.29 -19.46
CA TRP A 375 13.92 10.14 -18.60
C TRP A 375 14.10 8.86 -19.42
N MET A 376 15.38 8.43 -19.51
CA MET A 376 15.71 7.07 -19.89
C MET A 376 15.08 6.10 -18.89
N SER A 377 14.68 4.93 -19.39
CA SER A 377 14.11 3.82 -18.63
C SER A 377 14.87 3.53 -17.33
N MET A 378 14.24 3.80 -16.19
CA MET A 378 14.38 2.91 -15.04
C MET A 378 13.32 1.82 -15.16
N THR A 379 13.76 0.63 -15.57
CA THR A 379 13.29 -0.62 -14.95
C THR A 379 13.53 -0.50 -13.44
N THR A 380 12.62 -0.79 -12.51
CA THR A 380 11.29 -1.45 -12.57
C THR A 380 10.42 -0.70 -11.51
N VAL A 381 9.08 -0.66 -11.49
CA VAL A 381 8.02 -1.55 -12.03
C VAL A 381 6.91 -0.71 -12.71
N GLN A 382 6.05 -1.38 -13.49
CA GLN A 382 4.88 -0.82 -14.20
C GLN A 382 3.64 -0.79 -13.27
N ASN A 383 2.60 0.04 -13.43
CA ASN A 383 1.89 0.35 -14.68
C ASN A 383 1.31 1.77 -14.70
N ALA A 384 1.29 2.37 -15.90
CA ALA A 384 0.54 3.60 -16.16
C ALA A 384 -0.95 3.28 -16.41
N LEU A 385 -1.87 4.08 -15.87
CA LEU A 385 -3.25 4.11 -16.33
C LEU A 385 -3.69 5.54 -16.68
N LEU A 386 -3.81 5.81 -17.97
CA LEU A 386 -4.67 6.86 -18.51
C LEU A 386 -6.10 6.29 -18.59
N VAL A 387 -7.15 7.12 -18.42
CA VAL A 387 -8.33 7.15 -19.32
C VAL A 387 -9.33 8.25 -18.91
N VAL A 388 -10.11 8.66 -19.90
CA VAL A 388 -11.07 9.78 -20.01
C VAL A 388 -12.46 9.40 -19.43
N PRO A 389 -13.27 10.36 -18.93
CA PRO A 389 -14.60 10.07 -18.39
C PRO A 389 -15.63 9.61 -19.44
N SER A 390 -16.51 8.70 -19.05
CA SER A 390 -17.72 8.36 -19.81
C SER A 390 -18.88 9.30 -19.42
N ALA A 391 -19.61 9.79 -20.42
CA ALA A 391 -20.86 10.51 -20.24
C ALA A 391 -21.85 10.09 -21.34
N ASN A 392 -23.10 9.82 -20.95
CA ASN A 392 -24.18 9.47 -21.86
C ASN A 392 -24.43 10.55 -22.93
N LEU A 393 -24.45 10.16 -24.20
CA LEU A 393 -25.25 10.79 -25.26
C LEU A 393 -25.29 9.87 -26.49
N GLY A 394 -26.47 9.35 -26.80
CA GLY A 394 -26.67 8.54 -28.01
C GLY A 394 -26.83 9.41 -29.25
N LEU A 395 -26.19 9.03 -30.36
CA LEU A 395 -26.51 9.49 -31.72
C LEU A 395 -25.96 8.50 -32.77
N ARG A 396 -26.50 8.60 -33.99
CA ARG A 396 -26.52 7.51 -34.99
C ARG A 396 -25.26 7.37 -35.86
N VAL A 397 -25.14 6.16 -36.41
CA VAL A 397 -24.22 5.66 -37.45
C VAL A 397 -24.05 6.55 -38.69
N ALA A 398 -22.82 6.65 -39.22
CA ALA A 398 -22.54 6.82 -40.66
C ALA A 398 -21.10 6.36 -41.04
N HIS A 399 -20.94 5.87 -42.28
CA HIS A 399 -19.74 5.28 -42.89
C HIS A 399 -18.54 6.24 -43.14
N LEU A 400 -17.32 5.70 -43.19
CA LEU A 400 -16.50 5.58 -44.44
C LEU A 400 -15.20 4.76 -44.25
N CYS A 401 -14.69 4.21 -45.36
CA CYS A 401 -13.50 3.32 -45.43
C CYS A 401 -12.27 4.02 -46.07
N ASP A 402 -11.14 3.30 -46.06
CA ASP A 402 -9.87 3.56 -46.77
C ASP A 402 -9.02 4.77 -46.29
N LEU A 403 -7.69 4.76 -46.29
CA LEU A 403 -6.70 3.91 -47.01
C LEU A 403 -5.41 3.69 -46.19
N SER A 404 -4.49 2.84 -46.67
CA SER A 404 -3.36 2.24 -45.93
C SER A 404 -1.98 2.91 -46.13
N GLN A 405 -1.07 2.73 -45.15
CA GLN A 405 0.29 2.09 -45.26
C GLN A 405 1.32 2.62 -44.23
N GLY A 406 2.11 1.72 -43.62
CA GLY A 406 3.32 2.04 -42.82
C GLY A 406 3.43 1.36 -41.43
N LEU A 407 4.30 0.35 -41.30
CA LEU A 407 4.71 -0.30 -40.03
C LEU A 407 5.88 0.48 -39.35
N PRO A 408 6.32 0.18 -38.09
CA PRO A 408 5.84 -0.81 -37.11
C PRO A 408 5.60 -0.25 -35.66
N SER A 409 4.82 -0.97 -34.83
CA SER A 409 4.98 -1.01 -33.35
C SER A 409 3.94 -1.93 -32.66
N ARG A 410 4.27 -3.21 -32.45
CA ARG A 410 3.48 -4.14 -31.62
C ARG A 410 4.21 -4.49 -30.32
N LEU A 411 4.23 -3.56 -29.37
CA LEU A 411 4.56 -3.81 -27.96
C LEU A 411 4.13 -2.60 -27.12
N ARG A 412 2.88 -2.60 -26.65
CA ARG A 412 2.29 -1.81 -25.53
C ARG A 412 0.76 -1.82 -25.62
N ARG A 413 0.14 -2.78 -24.93
CA ARG A 413 -1.21 -2.65 -24.37
C ARG A 413 -1.35 -3.69 -23.27
N VAL A 414 -1.47 -3.25 -22.02
CA VAL A 414 -1.94 -4.11 -20.92
C VAL A 414 -3.46 -4.17 -21.06
N ASN A 415 -4.05 -5.37 -21.04
CA ASN A 415 -5.49 -5.53 -21.23
C ASN A 415 -6.27 -4.93 -20.04
N PRO A 416 -7.21 -3.99 -20.26
CA PRO A 416 -8.09 -3.49 -19.20
C PRO A 416 -8.98 -4.57 -18.56
N GLU A 417 -9.32 -5.63 -19.29
CA GLU A 417 -10.26 -6.68 -18.88
C GLU A 417 -9.75 -7.47 -17.66
N ALA A 418 -8.43 -7.68 -17.55
CA ALA A 418 -7.80 -8.28 -16.37
C ALA A 418 -8.03 -7.49 -15.05
N GLN A 419 -8.37 -6.20 -15.12
CA GLN A 419 -8.76 -5.40 -13.95
C GLN A 419 -10.26 -5.51 -13.65
N LEU A 420 -11.10 -5.75 -14.65
CA LEU A 420 -12.54 -5.99 -14.47
C LEU A 420 -12.78 -7.30 -13.71
N LEU A 421 -12.03 -8.35 -14.06
CA LEU A 421 -12.12 -9.66 -13.40
C LEU A 421 -11.87 -9.59 -11.88
N ARG A 422 -10.91 -8.76 -11.44
CA ARG A 422 -10.66 -8.49 -10.01
C ARG A 422 -11.86 -7.86 -9.29
N GLY A 423 -12.66 -7.06 -9.98
CA GLY A 423 -13.88 -6.45 -9.43
C GLY A 423 -15.03 -7.46 -9.33
N VAL A 424 -15.25 -8.25 -10.38
CA VAL A 424 -16.33 -9.26 -10.45
C VAL A 424 -16.15 -10.36 -9.39
N ILE A 425 -14.90 -10.81 -9.15
CA ILE A 425 -14.57 -11.80 -8.12
C ILE A 425 -14.87 -11.29 -6.69
N SER A 426 -14.96 -9.98 -6.45
CA SER A 426 -15.06 -9.42 -5.10
C SER A 426 -16.48 -9.11 -4.60
N LEU A 427 -17.52 -9.25 -5.43
CA LEU A 427 -18.87 -8.71 -5.15
C LEU A 427 -19.95 -9.75 -4.77
N HIS A 428 -19.64 -11.06 -4.73
CA HIS A 428 -20.65 -12.12 -4.67
C HIS A 428 -20.41 -13.23 -3.61
N PHE A 429 -19.60 -12.98 -2.59
CA PHE A 429 -19.29 -13.99 -1.56
C PHE A 429 -19.76 -13.56 -0.15
N SER A 430 -20.89 -14.12 0.31
CA SER A 430 -21.21 -14.27 1.74
C SER A 430 -21.93 -15.58 2.09
N GLU A 431 -22.13 -16.49 1.14
CA GLU A 431 -22.76 -17.80 1.36
C GLU A 431 -21.90 -18.88 0.68
N GLU A 432 -21.63 -19.97 1.38
CA GLU A 432 -21.03 -21.16 0.77
C GLU A 432 -22.05 -21.79 -0.19
N PRO A 433 -21.71 -22.01 -1.47
CA PRO A 433 -22.65 -22.56 -2.42
C PRO A 433 -22.92 -24.03 -2.12
N ASP A 434 -24.20 -24.40 -2.02
CA ASP A 434 -24.64 -25.78 -1.86
C ASP A 434 -24.02 -26.70 -2.94
N LEU A 435 -23.28 -27.73 -2.49
CA LEU A 435 -22.29 -28.47 -3.29
C LEU A 435 -22.84 -29.73 -3.98
N GLU A 436 -24.03 -30.22 -3.59
CA GLU A 436 -24.44 -31.61 -3.87
C GLU A 436 -24.83 -31.92 -5.35
N LEU A 437 -24.91 -30.91 -6.23
CA LEU A 437 -25.46 -31.08 -7.60
C LEU A 437 -24.60 -30.52 -8.75
N LEU A 438 -23.35 -30.12 -8.47
CA LEU A 438 -22.43 -29.66 -9.53
C LEU A 438 -21.49 -30.81 -9.92
N PRO A 439 -21.16 -31.02 -11.22
CA PRO A 439 -20.01 -31.83 -11.58
C PRO A 439 -18.79 -31.21 -10.91
N ALA A 440 -18.03 -32.02 -10.19
CA ALA A 440 -16.91 -31.52 -9.41
C ALA A 440 -15.89 -30.81 -10.31
N LEU A 441 -15.45 -29.63 -9.89
CA LEU A 441 -14.17 -29.09 -10.36
C LEU A 441 -13.07 -30.14 -10.13
N PRO A 442 -11.92 -30.04 -10.84
CA PRO A 442 -10.73 -30.80 -10.48
C PRO A 442 -10.42 -30.63 -8.99
N ILE A 443 -9.99 -31.70 -8.30
CA ILE A 443 -9.82 -31.70 -6.83
C ILE A 443 -8.90 -30.56 -6.35
N TRP A 444 -7.85 -30.23 -7.13
CA TRP A 444 -6.93 -29.12 -6.86
C TRP A 444 -7.57 -27.72 -7.01
N ALA A 445 -8.72 -27.61 -7.67
CA ALA A 445 -9.51 -26.39 -7.84
C ALA A 445 -10.78 -26.36 -6.95
N VAL A 446 -11.15 -27.49 -6.33
CA VAL A 446 -12.11 -27.58 -5.21
C VAL A 446 -11.43 -27.19 -3.87
N TRP A 447 -10.10 -27.09 -3.87
CA TRP A 447 -9.29 -26.70 -2.72
C TRP A 447 -9.84 -25.47 -2.00
N SER A 448 -9.98 -25.57 -0.67
CA SER A 448 -10.40 -24.45 0.15
C SER A 448 -9.32 -23.37 0.15
N TRP A 449 -9.74 -22.10 0.14
CA TRP A 449 -8.84 -20.95 0.21
C TRP A 449 -8.03 -20.85 1.52
N GLY A 450 -8.20 -21.80 2.44
CA GLY A 450 -7.39 -21.95 3.65
C GLY A 450 -6.02 -22.59 3.41
N GLU A 451 -5.82 -23.30 2.29
CA GLU A 451 -4.52 -23.87 1.94
C GLU A 451 -3.63 -22.86 1.19
N THR A 452 -2.36 -22.79 1.60
CA THR A 452 -1.47 -21.67 1.25
C THR A 452 -0.93 -21.75 -0.19
N TYR A 453 -0.63 -22.95 -0.71
CA TYR A 453 0.04 -23.15 -2.00
C TYR A 453 -0.44 -24.41 -2.72
N LEU A 454 -0.67 -24.35 -4.04
CA LEU A 454 -1.18 -25.45 -4.86
C LEU A 454 -0.36 -26.76 -4.71
N PRO A 455 -0.95 -27.93 -5.05
CA PRO A 455 -0.25 -29.21 -4.99
C PRO A 455 1.12 -29.19 -5.69
N GLU A 456 2.11 -29.80 -5.05
CA GLU A 456 3.52 -29.82 -5.47
C GLU A 456 3.70 -30.25 -6.93
N GLU A 457 2.84 -31.14 -7.45
CA GLU A 457 2.88 -31.59 -8.83
C GLU A 457 2.65 -30.44 -9.82
N ILE A 458 1.76 -29.49 -9.52
CA ILE A 458 1.50 -28.31 -10.36
C ILE A 458 2.73 -27.41 -10.42
N HIS A 459 3.45 -27.27 -9.31
CA HIS A 459 4.69 -26.50 -9.23
C HIS A 459 5.85 -27.17 -9.96
N THR A 460 6.04 -28.47 -9.76
CA THR A 460 7.22 -29.23 -10.22
C THR A 460 7.09 -29.80 -11.63
N SER A 461 5.88 -29.90 -12.18
CA SER A 461 5.63 -30.51 -13.50
C SER A 461 4.90 -29.57 -14.45
N ALA A 462 5.61 -29.13 -15.50
CA ALA A 462 5.02 -28.37 -16.60
C ALA A 462 3.83 -29.09 -17.27
N LYS A 463 3.83 -30.44 -17.27
CA LYS A 463 2.70 -31.25 -17.74
C LYS A 463 1.51 -31.19 -16.79
N ALA A 464 1.73 -31.19 -15.48
CA ALA A 464 0.64 -31.07 -14.50
C ALA A 464 0.00 -29.69 -14.56
N PHE A 465 0.79 -28.61 -14.62
CA PHE A 465 0.26 -27.25 -14.86
C PHE A 465 -0.57 -27.16 -16.14
N GLN A 466 -0.07 -27.67 -17.27
CA GLN A 466 -0.83 -27.67 -18.53
C GLN A 466 -2.09 -28.54 -18.46
N THR A 467 -2.06 -29.63 -17.68
CA THR A 467 -3.24 -30.46 -17.42
C THR A 467 -4.28 -29.71 -16.59
N ALA A 468 -3.86 -29.02 -15.53
CA ALA A 468 -4.70 -28.17 -14.69
C ALA A 468 -5.37 -27.04 -15.50
N LEU A 469 -4.59 -26.30 -16.28
CA LEU A 469 -5.12 -25.24 -17.16
C LEU A 469 -6.09 -25.80 -18.21
N SER A 470 -5.75 -26.95 -18.82
CA SER A 470 -6.63 -27.62 -19.80
C SER A 470 -7.93 -28.16 -19.18
N GLN A 471 -7.90 -28.61 -17.92
CA GLN A 471 -9.09 -29.05 -17.20
C GLN A 471 -10.07 -27.88 -16.96
N LEU A 472 -9.56 -26.70 -16.59
CA LEU A 472 -10.38 -25.49 -16.46
C LEU A 472 -10.93 -25.03 -17.82
N LYS A 473 -10.09 -25.03 -18.86
CA LYS A 473 -10.47 -24.64 -20.23
C LYS A 473 -11.56 -25.53 -20.82
N GLY A 474 -11.48 -26.84 -20.57
CA GLY A 474 -12.44 -27.85 -21.02
C GLY A 474 -13.67 -27.99 -20.13
N PHE A 475 -13.76 -27.25 -19.03
CA PHE A 475 -14.88 -27.37 -18.10
C PHE A 475 -16.17 -26.79 -18.72
N PRO A 476 -17.31 -27.51 -18.67
CA PRO A 476 -18.52 -27.08 -19.37
C PRO A 476 -19.14 -25.85 -18.72
N TRP A 477 -19.17 -24.74 -19.46
CA TRP A 477 -19.85 -23.51 -19.07
C TRP A 477 -21.37 -23.67 -19.19
N LYS A 478 -22.03 -24.02 -18.07
CA LYS A 478 -23.48 -24.27 -18.03
C LYS A 478 -24.31 -23.13 -17.46
N SER A 479 -23.69 -22.20 -16.72
CA SER A 479 -24.30 -20.95 -16.25
C SER A 479 -23.23 -20.04 -15.63
N HIS A 480 -23.60 -18.80 -15.32
CA HIS A 480 -22.75 -17.85 -14.58
C HIS A 480 -22.17 -18.44 -13.28
N LYS A 481 -22.93 -19.25 -12.51
CA LYS A 481 -22.43 -19.91 -11.29
C LYS A 481 -21.27 -20.88 -11.62
N TYR A 482 -21.33 -21.58 -12.75
CA TYR A 482 -20.23 -22.44 -13.22
C TYR A 482 -19.02 -21.62 -13.69
N GLY A 483 -19.26 -20.52 -14.41
CA GLY A 483 -18.21 -19.60 -14.85
C GLY A 483 -17.35 -19.11 -13.69
N MET A 484 -17.98 -18.69 -12.58
CA MET A 484 -17.28 -18.28 -11.37
C MET A 484 -16.36 -19.38 -10.79
N HIS A 485 -16.75 -20.65 -10.84
CA HIS A 485 -15.91 -21.76 -10.36
C HIS A 485 -14.65 -21.95 -11.22
N ILE A 486 -14.78 -21.78 -12.54
CA ILE A 486 -13.62 -21.80 -13.47
C ILE A 486 -12.70 -20.60 -13.19
N LEU A 487 -13.26 -19.40 -13.01
CA LEU A 487 -12.51 -18.19 -12.68
C LEU A 487 -11.77 -18.28 -11.33
N LEU A 488 -12.36 -18.92 -10.31
CA LEU A 488 -11.69 -19.17 -9.04
C LEU A 488 -10.46 -20.08 -9.23
N GLY A 489 -10.58 -21.16 -10.01
CA GLY A 489 -9.43 -22.03 -10.32
C GLY A 489 -8.32 -21.32 -11.10
N LEU A 490 -8.68 -20.46 -12.07
CA LEU A 490 -7.69 -19.60 -12.75
C LEU A 490 -7.05 -18.60 -11.77
N GLY A 491 -7.82 -18.07 -10.83
CA GLY A 491 -7.35 -17.20 -9.76
C GLY A 491 -6.32 -17.87 -8.83
N LEU A 492 -6.51 -19.15 -8.49
CA LEU A 492 -5.53 -19.93 -7.72
C LEU A 492 -4.22 -20.13 -8.51
N LEU A 493 -4.30 -20.46 -9.81
CA LEU A 493 -3.09 -20.56 -10.66
C LEU A 493 -2.34 -19.21 -10.74
N ILE A 494 -3.05 -18.09 -10.87
CA ILE A 494 -2.45 -16.74 -10.86
C ILE A 494 -1.79 -16.43 -9.52
N ARG A 495 -2.45 -16.73 -8.40
CA ARG A 495 -1.92 -16.55 -7.03
C ARG A 495 -0.57 -17.23 -6.88
N ASP A 496 -0.49 -18.50 -7.24
CA ASP A 496 0.70 -19.32 -7.01
C ASP A 496 1.83 -19.02 -8.00
N CYS A 497 1.52 -18.69 -9.25
CA CYS A 497 2.52 -18.16 -10.18
C CYS A 497 3.12 -16.82 -9.69
N TRP A 498 2.34 -16.01 -8.96
CA TRP A 498 2.83 -14.76 -8.36
C TRP A 498 3.65 -15.03 -7.09
N SER A 499 3.18 -15.88 -6.18
CA SER A 499 3.90 -16.23 -4.94
C SER A 499 5.29 -16.79 -5.22
N VAL A 500 5.44 -17.60 -6.27
CA VAL A 500 6.74 -18.15 -6.71
C VAL A 500 7.70 -17.07 -7.23
N GLN A 501 7.18 -15.96 -7.78
CA GLN A 501 7.99 -14.82 -8.24
C GLN A 501 8.36 -13.84 -7.11
N GLU A 502 7.60 -13.82 -6.01
CA GLU A 502 7.92 -13.02 -4.80
C GLU A 502 8.83 -13.79 -3.80
N LEU A 503 9.13 -15.08 -4.04
CA LEU A 503 9.99 -15.89 -3.17
C LEU A 503 11.47 -15.74 -3.53
N GLU A 504 12.24 -15.13 -2.63
CA GLU A 504 13.71 -15.11 -2.68
C GLU A 504 14.28 -16.40 -2.08
N GLU A 505 15.33 -16.97 -2.69
CA GLU A 505 16.05 -18.11 -2.07
C GLU A 505 16.68 -17.65 -0.73
N PRO A 506 16.50 -18.39 0.38
CA PRO A 506 17.05 -18.01 1.67
C PRO A 506 18.59 -18.03 1.63
N GLU A 507 19.22 -17.05 2.28
CA GLU A 507 20.67 -17.03 2.43
C GLU A 507 21.17 -18.22 3.26
N ASP A 508 22.45 -18.60 3.08
CA ASP A 508 23.08 -19.77 3.71
C ASP A 508 22.95 -19.74 5.26
N GLY A 509 21.94 -20.44 5.78
CA GLY A 509 21.66 -20.57 7.22
C GLY A 509 20.28 -20.07 7.65
N GLU A 510 19.51 -19.39 6.79
CA GLU A 510 18.15 -18.96 7.12
C GLU A 510 17.14 -20.12 7.06
N GLN A 511 16.12 -20.05 7.93
CA GLN A 511 15.04 -21.04 7.93
C GLN A 511 14.08 -20.80 6.77
N ARG A 512 13.86 -21.82 5.93
CA ARG A 512 12.83 -21.81 4.89
C ARG A 512 11.44 -21.64 5.52
N THR A 513 10.83 -20.50 5.28
CA THR A 513 9.45 -20.19 5.69
C THR A 513 8.40 -20.81 4.77
N ALA A 514 8.80 -21.23 3.57
CA ALA A 514 7.95 -21.80 2.54
C ALA A 514 8.36 -23.26 2.18
N PRO A 515 7.43 -24.11 1.69
CA PRO A 515 7.74 -25.45 1.20
C PRO A 515 8.87 -25.50 0.17
N ALA A 516 9.72 -26.52 0.25
CA ALA A 516 10.95 -26.62 -0.55
C ALA A 516 10.72 -26.63 -2.07
N TYR A 517 9.57 -27.14 -2.54
CA TYR A 517 9.22 -27.20 -3.96
C TYR A 517 8.90 -25.83 -4.59
N LEU A 518 8.64 -24.80 -3.78
CA LEU A 518 8.33 -23.46 -4.30
C LEU A 518 9.58 -22.76 -4.85
N TYR A 519 10.73 -22.95 -4.22
CA TYR A 519 12.01 -22.41 -4.69
C TYR A 519 12.48 -23.05 -6.02
N SER A 520 12.03 -24.26 -6.32
CA SER A 520 12.28 -24.97 -7.59
C SER A 520 11.05 -25.02 -8.51
N SER A 521 10.04 -24.19 -8.24
CA SER A 521 8.76 -24.19 -8.97
C SER A 521 8.89 -23.67 -10.40
N LEU A 522 8.27 -24.38 -11.34
CA LEU A 522 8.20 -24.01 -12.76
C LEU A 522 7.14 -22.95 -13.06
N LEU A 523 6.43 -22.43 -12.05
CA LEU A 523 5.37 -21.41 -12.17
C LEU A 523 5.92 -19.97 -12.34
N GLY A 524 6.86 -19.78 -13.24
CA GLY A 524 7.39 -18.46 -13.60
C GLY A 524 6.46 -17.65 -14.51
N VAL A 525 6.95 -16.48 -14.97
CA VAL A 525 6.20 -15.50 -15.79
C VAL A 525 5.49 -16.14 -16.99
N GLN A 526 6.14 -17.05 -17.71
CA GLN A 526 5.54 -17.74 -18.87
C GLN A 526 4.29 -18.57 -18.52
N LYS A 527 4.20 -19.11 -17.29
CA LYS A 527 3.01 -19.82 -16.82
C LYS A 527 1.90 -18.86 -16.48
N LEU A 528 2.23 -17.75 -15.79
CA LEU A 528 1.29 -16.67 -15.49
C LEU A 528 0.65 -16.09 -16.76
N GLU A 529 1.44 -15.83 -17.80
CA GLU A 529 0.96 -15.38 -19.11
C GLU A 529 -0.02 -16.39 -19.75
N ALA A 530 0.28 -17.69 -19.68
CA ALA A 530 -0.63 -18.73 -20.17
C ALA A 530 -1.98 -18.76 -19.41
N VAL A 531 -2.00 -18.46 -18.10
CA VAL A 531 -3.29 -18.33 -17.37
C VAL A 531 -4.04 -17.08 -17.82
N PHE A 532 -3.36 -15.95 -18.04
CA PHE A 532 -4.02 -14.72 -18.50
C PHE A 532 -4.64 -14.87 -19.90
N VAL A 533 -4.00 -15.60 -20.82
CA VAL A 533 -4.60 -15.90 -22.14
C VAL A 533 -5.93 -16.64 -21.99
N GLU A 534 -6.04 -17.62 -21.08
CA GLU A 534 -7.31 -18.31 -20.85
C GLU A 534 -8.34 -17.46 -20.09
N VAL A 535 -7.90 -16.55 -19.21
CA VAL A 535 -8.77 -15.55 -18.56
C VAL A 535 -9.41 -14.62 -19.60
N ASP A 536 -8.64 -14.12 -20.56
CA ASP A 536 -9.16 -13.25 -21.62
C ASP A 536 -10.15 -14.01 -22.51
N VAL A 537 -9.87 -15.28 -22.86
CA VAL A 537 -10.79 -16.16 -23.60
C VAL A 537 -12.09 -16.41 -22.83
N MET A 538 -12.05 -16.58 -21.50
CA MET A 538 -13.26 -16.77 -20.69
C MET A 538 -14.04 -15.46 -20.48
N SER A 539 -13.35 -14.32 -20.39
CA SER A 539 -13.98 -13.00 -20.30
C SER A 539 -14.74 -12.67 -21.58
N ALA A 540 -14.13 -12.92 -22.75
CA ALA A 540 -14.80 -12.77 -24.04
C ALA A 540 -16.02 -13.69 -24.22
N ARG A 541 -16.09 -14.83 -23.52
CA ARG A 541 -17.28 -15.71 -23.51
C ARG A 541 -18.40 -15.16 -22.62
N LEU A 542 -18.06 -14.59 -21.46
CA LEU A 542 -19.01 -13.91 -20.57
C LEU A 542 -19.74 -12.76 -21.30
N ASP A 543 -18.99 -11.93 -22.03
CA ASP A 543 -19.56 -10.80 -22.77
C ASP A 543 -20.40 -11.23 -24.00
N GLN A 544 -20.23 -12.47 -24.45
CA GLN A 544 -20.95 -13.07 -25.59
C GLN A 544 -22.21 -13.86 -25.19
N GLU A 545 -22.59 -13.90 -23.91
CA GLU A 545 -23.79 -14.61 -23.43
C GLU A 545 -24.97 -13.62 -23.28
N PRO A 546 -25.73 -13.30 -24.36
CA PRO A 546 -26.89 -12.41 -24.24
C PRO A 546 -27.95 -13.04 -23.33
N SER A 547 -28.69 -12.19 -22.61
CA SER A 547 -29.69 -12.59 -21.61
C SER A 547 -30.98 -13.18 -22.22
N SER A 548 -30.88 -14.24 -23.03
CA SER A 548 -31.96 -14.87 -23.79
C SER A 548 -32.83 -15.85 -22.97
N GLN A 549 -32.98 -15.58 -21.68
CA GLN A 549 -33.96 -16.15 -20.75
C GLN A 549 -34.30 -15.01 -19.77
N THR A 550 -35.47 -14.37 -19.78
CA THR A 550 -36.81 -14.96 -19.75
C THR A 550 -37.88 -14.05 -20.36
N SER A 551 -38.70 -14.59 -21.26
CA SER A 551 -40.08 -14.12 -21.49
C SER A 551 -41.04 -15.28 -21.23
N VAL A 552 -41.44 -15.45 -19.97
CA VAL A 552 -42.56 -16.34 -19.61
C VAL A 552 -43.85 -15.64 -20.08
N GLY A 553 -44.39 -16.10 -21.20
CA GLY A 553 -45.68 -15.64 -21.71
C GLY A 553 -46.82 -16.44 -21.11
N GLU A 554 -47.67 -15.79 -20.30
CA GLU A 554 -48.96 -16.34 -19.92
C GLU A 554 -49.98 -16.21 -21.06
N ASP A 555 -50.48 -17.37 -21.49
CA ASP A 555 -51.91 -17.66 -21.75
C ASP A 555 -52.60 -17.23 -23.07
N LYS A 556 -53.59 -18.06 -23.44
CA LYS A 556 -54.72 -17.91 -24.39
C LYS A 556 -54.47 -18.12 -25.90
N GLY A 557 -54.69 -19.38 -26.27
CA GLY A 557 -54.84 -19.90 -27.64
C GLY A 557 -55.97 -19.34 -28.51
N GLY A 558 -56.02 -19.83 -29.76
CA GLY A 558 -57.12 -19.59 -30.68
C GLY A 558 -56.77 -19.80 -32.17
N ASN A 559 -57.25 -20.91 -32.73
CA ASN A 559 -57.51 -21.18 -34.16
C ASN A 559 -56.37 -21.20 -35.21
N GLU A 560 -56.26 -22.33 -35.90
CA GLU A 560 -55.61 -22.46 -37.21
C GLU A 560 -56.49 -21.91 -38.34
N GLN A 561 -55.94 -21.11 -39.27
CA GLN A 561 -56.03 -21.40 -40.72
C GLN A 561 -55.23 -20.42 -41.62
N VAL A 562 -54.68 -21.00 -42.70
CA VAL A 562 -54.25 -20.37 -43.98
C VAL A 562 -52.93 -19.57 -44.01
N GLU A 563 -52.01 -20.11 -44.83
CA GLU A 563 -51.14 -19.52 -45.89
C GLU A 563 -50.96 -17.98 -45.95
N GLU A 564 -49.83 -17.38 -46.36
CA GLU A 564 -48.90 -17.80 -47.41
C GLU A 564 -47.54 -17.02 -47.35
N SER A 565 -46.52 -17.55 -48.03
CA SER A 565 -45.43 -16.85 -48.74
C SER A 565 -44.06 -16.55 -48.08
N SER A 566 -43.03 -17.19 -48.68
CA SER A 566 -41.63 -16.71 -48.88
C SER A 566 -40.68 -16.66 -47.65
N LYS A 567 -39.36 -16.89 -47.77
CA LYS A 567 -38.48 -17.01 -48.96
C LYS A 567 -37.18 -17.78 -48.65
N VAL A 568 -36.75 -18.63 -49.58
CA VAL A 568 -35.37 -19.09 -49.90
C VAL A 568 -34.31 -19.10 -48.76
N VAL A 569 -33.86 -20.32 -48.41
CA VAL A 569 -32.53 -20.55 -47.81
C VAL A 569 -31.63 -21.13 -48.91
N GLU A 570 -30.53 -20.45 -49.23
CA GLU A 570 -29.50 -20.97 -50.14
C GLU A 570 -28.51 -21.88 -49.38
N GLU A 571 -28.16 -22.99 -50.03
CA GLU A 571 -27.29 -24.05 -49.55
C GLU A 571 -25.84 -23.74 -49.94
N SER A 572 -24.97 -23.43 -48.96
CA SER A 572 -23.57 -23.09 -49.22
C SER A 572 -22.67 -24.34 -49.29
N THR A 573 -21.95 -24.49 -50.40
CA THR A 573 -21.15 -25.69 -50.71
C THR A 573 -19.79 -25.71 -49.98
N PRO A 574 -19.25 -26.92 -49.67
CA PRO A 574 -18.10 -27.09 -48.78
C PRO A 574 -16.72 -26.87 -49.43
N GLU A 575 -16.62 -26.11 -50.53
CA GLU A 575 -15.35 -25.93 -51.27
C GLU A 575 -14.51 -24.74 -50.77
N GLY A 576 -15.08 -23.82 -49.98
CA GLY A 576 -14.38 -22.63 -49.47
C GLY A 576 -13.33 -22.90 -48.37
N LEU A 577 -13.53 -23.93 -47.54
CA LEU A 577 -12.74 -24.15 -46.33
C LEU A 577 -11.29 -24.64 -46.59
N ASN A 578 -11.06 -25.37 -47.68
CA ASN A 578 -9.73 -25.91 -47.99
C ASN A 578 -8.74 -24.82 -48.47
N ALA A 579 -9.24 -23.70 -48.99
CA ALA A 579 -8.40 -22.59 -49.46
C ALA A 579 -7.84 -21.72 -48.32
N GLU A 580 -8.49 -21.68 -47.16
CA GLU A 580 -7.96 -20.98 -45.98
C GLU A 580 -6.91 -21.81 -45.25
N VAL A 581 -7.12 -23.12 -45.05
CA VAL A 581 -6.17 -24.00 -44.35
C VAL A 581 -4.78 -23.96 -44.98
N GLY A 582 -4.69 -23.89 -46.31
CA GLY A 582 -3.40 -23.74 -47.01
C GLY A 582 -2.64 -22.46 -46.65
N LYS A 583 -3.34 -21.34 -46.40
CA LYS A 583 -2.71 -20.06 -46.00
C LYS A 583 -2.20 -20.07 -44.56
N TRP A 584 -2.86 -20.80 -43.67
CA TRP A 584 -2.41 -20.94 -42.27
C TRP A 584 -1.11 -21.74 -42.18
N ASN A 585 -0.96 -22.81 -42.98
CA ASN A 585 0.26 -23.62 -43.00
C ASN A 585 1.46 -22.83 -43.56
N GLU A 586 1.29 -22.10 -44.66
CA GLU A 586 2.36 -21.26 -45.24
C GLU A 586 2.75 -20.06 -44.35
N ALA A 587 1.87 -19.64 -43.44
CA ALA A 587 2.18 -18.64 -42.42
C ALA A 587 2.98 -19.25 -41.26
N ALA A 588 2.63 -20.47 -40.81
CA ALA A 588 3.32 -21.17 -39.74
C ALA A 588 4.79 -21.51 -40.09
N GLU A 589 5.05 -22.05 -41.30
CA GLU A 589 6.42 -22.35 -41.75
C GLU A 589 7.33 -21.10 -41.76
N LYS A 590 6.79 -19.94 -42.14
CA LYS A 590 7.50 -18.64 -42.14
C LYS A 590 7.68 -18.03 -40.75
N GLU A 591 6.96 -18.53 -39.74
CA GLU A 591 7.12 -18.12 -38.35
C GLU A 591 8.15 -19.02 -37.64
N GLU A 592 8.19 -20.32 -37.94
CA GLU A 592 9.28 -21.22 -37.51
C GLU A 592 10.65 -20.80 -38.09
N GLU A 593 10.72 -20.45 -39.38
CA GLU A 593 11.98 -19.97 -40.01
C GLU A 593 12.54 -18.73 -39.29
N LYS A 594 11.66 -17.78 -38.93
CA LYS A 594 12.05 -16.57 -38.18
C LYS A 594 12.48 -16.85 -36.75
N GLN A 595 11.82 -17.80 -36.07
CA GLN A 595 12.24 -18.21 -34.73
C GLN A 595 13.64 -18.83 -34.77
N GLY A 596 13.93 -19.66 -35.78
CA GLY A 596 15.27 -20.22 -36.00
C GLY A 596 16.35 -19.15 -36.26
N GLU A 597 16.05 -18.11 -37.05
CA GLU A 597 16.97 -16.98 -37.25
C GLU A 597 17.20 -16.17 -35.95
N GLU A 598 16.14 -15.94 -35.15
CA GLU A 598 16.24 -15.17 -33.90
C GLU A 598 17.01 -15.93 -32.80
N GLU A 599 16.82 -17.25 -32.67
CA GLU A 599 17.60 -18.09 -31.75
C GLU A 599 19.08 -18.11 -32.14
N LYS A 600 19.38 -18.23 -33.44
CA LYS A 600 20.75 -18.18 -33.95
C LYS A 600 21.42 -16.84 -33.63
N TRP A 601 20.72 -15.71 -33.82
CA TRP A 601 21.24 -14.39 -33.47
C TRP A 601 21.56 -14.27 -31.96
N LYS A 602 20.68 -14.77 -31.08
CA LYS A 602 20.88 -14.73 -29.62
C LYS A 602 22.10 -15.55 -29.18
N GLU A 603 22.34 -16.71 -29.81
CA GLU A 603 23.51 -17.54 -29.51
C GLU A 603 24.81 -16.88 -30.02
N GLU A 604 24.79 -16.23 -31.19
CA GLU A 604 25.93 -15.43 -31.69
C GLU A 604 26.23 -14.22 -30.78
N GLU A 605 25.20 -13.52 -30.26
CA GLU A 605 25.35 -12.40 -29.32
C GLU A 605 25.94 -12.87 -27.98
N LYS A 606 25.44 -13.97 -27.42
CA LYS A 606 25.94 -14.60 -26.19
C LYS A 606 27.41 -15.01 -26.32
N GLN A 607 27.80 -15.69 -27.41
CA GLN A 607 29.19 -16.05 -27.66
C GLN A 607 30.10 -14.80 -27.77
N GLN A 608 29.58 -13.69 -28.31
CA GLN A 608 30.31 -12.44 -28.36
C GLN A 608 30.45 -11.77 -26.98
N GLU A 609 29.48 -11.90 -26.09
CA GLU A 609 29.57 -11.46 -24.69
C GLU A 609 30.57 -12.28 -23.88
N GLU A 610 30.54 -13.61 -24.00
CA GLU A 610 31.48 -14.52 -23.33
C GLU A 610 32.93 -14.22 -23.74
N ALA A 611 33.19 -14.02 -25.05
CA ALA A 611 34.51 -13.62 -25.56
C ALA A 611 34.97 -12.24 -25.05
N LYS A 612 34.05 -11.28 -24.87
CA LYS A 612 34.36 -9.98 -24.24
C LYS A 612 34.69 -10.15 -22.74
N ALA A 613 33.98 -11.02 -22.03
CA ALA A 613 34.19 -11.29 -20.62
C ALA A 613 35.54 -11.99 -20.37
N GLU A 614 35.90 -12.99 -21.19
CA GLU A 614 37.21 -13.64 -21.14
C GLU A 614 38.35 -12.65 -21.41
N LYS A 615 38.21 -11.78 -22.42
CA LYS A 615 39.18 -10.73 -22.70
C LYS A 615 39.39 -9.76 -21.53
N ARG A 616 38.34 -9.43 -20.77
CA ARG A 616 38.46 -8.63 -19.53
C ARG A 616 39.23 -9.38 -18.46
N ARG A 617 38.90 -10.66 -18.19
CA ARG A 617 39.62 -11.51 -17.22
C ARG A 617 41.12 -11.59 -17.53
N LEU A 618 41.49 -11.73 -18.80
CA LEU A 618 42.90 -11.73 -19.23
C LEU A 618 43.60 -10.37 -19.04
N GLN A 619 42.89 -9.26 -19.25
CA GLN A 619 43.43 -7.91 -19.00
C GLN A 619 43.63 -7.63 -17.51
N ASP A 620 42.71 -8.06 -16.66
CA ASP A 620 42.82 -7.83 -15.21
C ASP A 620 43.91 -8.72 -14.59
N ALA A 621 44.01 -9.99 -15.02
CA ALA A 621 45.13 -10.87 -14.65
C ALA A 621 46.51 -10.35 -15.13
N ALA A 622 46.56 -9.59 -16.23
CA ALA A 622 47.79 -8.94 -16.68
C ALA A 622 48.18 -7.76 -15.77
N LYS A 623 47.23 -6.90 -15.39
CA LYS A 623 47.46 -5.79 -14.45
C LYS A 623 47.89 -6.28 -13.07
N GLU A 624 47.31 -7.38 -12.60
CA GLU A 624 47.67 -7.98 -11.31
C GLU A 624 49.15 -8.44 -11.30
N ARG A 625 49.61 -9.06 -12.40
CA ARG A 625 51.02 -9.44 -12.56
C ARG A 625 51.96 -8.23 -12.58
N GLU A 626 51.56 -7.15 -13.27
CA GLU A 626 52.32 -5.90 -13.32
C GLU A 626 52.45 -5.26 -11.91
N ALA A 627 51.35 -5.20 -11.15
CA ALA A 627 51.35 -4.69 -9.78
C ALA A 627 52.25 -5.51 -8.83
N VAL A 628 52.24 -6.85 -8.93
CA VAL A 628 53.13 -7.73 -8.15
C VAL A 628 54.60 -7.53 -8.53
N GLU A 629 54.91 -7.24 -9.79
CA GLU A 629 56.28 -6.95 -10.23
C GLU A 629 56.77 -5.57 -9.74
N GLU A 630 55.92 -4.53 -9.77
CA GLU A 630 56.23 -3.23 -9.18
C GLU A 630 56.50 -3.33 -7.67
N GLU A 631 55.68 -4.07 -6.91
CA GLU A 631 55.89 -4.26 -5.46
C GLU A 631 57.24 -4.94 -5.19
N ARG A 632 57.57 -5.99 -5.96
CA ARG A 632 58.83 -6.73 -5.85
C ARG A 632 60.06 -5.83 -6.09
N LEU A 633 59.98 -4.88 -7.03
CA LEU A 633 61.02 -3.89 -7.28
C LEU A 633 61.10 -2.84 -6.16
N GLY A 634 59.95 -2.37 -5.66
CA GLY A 634 59.86 -1.40 -4.56
C GLY A 634 60.51 -1.89 -3.25
N VAL A 635 60.38 -3.19 -2.93
CA VAL A 635 60.99 -3.80 -1.75
C VAL A 635 62.53 -3.83 -1.84
N GLN A 636 63.11 -4.06 -3.03
CA GLN A 636 64.56 -4.04 -3.21
C GLN A 636 65.16 -2.64 -3.05
N GLY A 637 64.44 -1.59 -3.46
CA GLY A 637 64.86 -0.20 -3.26
C GLY A 637 65.00 0.20 -1.80
N LYS A 638 64.06 -0.23 -0.94
CA LYS A 638 64.05 0.11 0.50
C LYS A 638 65.22 -0.54 1.27
N ARG A 639 65.58 -1.79 0.97
CA ARG A 639 66.69 -2.50 1.65
C ARG A 639 68.07 -1.84 1.50
N LYS A 640 68.31 -1.04 0.45
CA LYS A 640 69.57 -0.30 0.28
C LYS A 640 69.68 0.98 1.14
N LYS A 641 68.59 1.46 1.75
CA LYS A 641 68.54 2.77 2.42
C LYS A 641 68.68 2.75 3.95
N CYS A 642 68.74 1.57 4.58
CA CYS A 642 68.83 1.42 6.04
C CYS A 642 70.24 1.13 6.59
N LYS A 643 71.29 1.28 5.77
CA LYS A 643 72.69 1.21 6.23
C LYS A 643 73.22 2.65 6.36
N ILE A 644 73.92 2.94 7.46
CA ILE A 644 74.37 4.28 7.93
C ILE A 644 73.34 5.04 8.80
N ARG A 645 73.35 4.74 10.11
CA ARG A 645 73.29 5.74 11.18
C ARG A 645 73.83 5.16 12.48
N SER A 646 74.91 5.75 12.99
CA SER A 646 75.59 5.38 14.24
C SER A 646 74.87 5.97 15.47
N PRO A 647 74.95 5.36 16.66
CA PRO A 647 74.34 5.91 17.87
C PRO A 647 75.23 6.94 18.57
N SER A 648 74.62 7.76 19.44
CA SER A 648 75.31 8.63 20.41
C SER A 648 74.42 8.80 21.67
N PRO A 649 74.99 9.15 22.85
CA PRO A 649 74.52 8.59 24.12
C PRO A 649 73.62 9.50 24.98
N VAL A 650 73.25 8.93 26.14
CA VAL A 650 72.20 9.31 27.09
C VAL A 650 72.59 10.42 28.08
N ALA A 651 71.62 11.25 28.46
CA ALA A 651 71.46 11.93 29.75
C ALA A 651 69.94 12.12 29.98
N SER A 652 69.21 11.62 31.00
CA SER A 652 69.36 11.46 32.46
C SER A 652 68.56 12.53 33.25
N ALA A 653 67.88 12.10 34.33
CA ALA A 653 66.97 12.85 35.25
C ALA A 653 65.50 13.02 34.77
N SER A 654 64.46 12.92 35.62
CA SER A 654 64.36 12.39 37.01
C SER A 654 62.89 12.17 37.46
N ASN A 655 62.65 11.05 38.17
CA ASN A 655 61.60 10.67 39.14
C ASN A 655 60.74 11.76 39.86
N PRO A 656 59.68 11.40 40.65
CA PRO A 656 58.85 10.17 40.75
C PRO A 656 57.31 10.50 40.69
N THR A 657 56.29 9.66 40.94
CA THR A 657 55.95 8.91 42.18
C THR A 657 54.68 8.04 42.00
N LYS A 658 54.71 6.78 42.51
CA LYS A 658 53.66 6.05 43.29
C LYS A 658 52.17 6.00 42.84
N GLN A 659 51.44 4.89 43.00
CA GLN A 659 51.77 3.50 43.39
C GLN A 659 50.55 2.58 43.12
N ASP A 660 50.77 1.38 42.59
CA ASP A 660 49.71 0.37 42.35
C ASP A 660 49.35 -0.46 43.59
N LYS A 661 48.14 -1.05 43.56
CA LYS A 661 47.77 -2.34 44.17
C LYS A 661 46.80 -3.05 43.21
N LEU A 662 47.25 -4.10 42.54
CA LEU A 662 47.13 -5.51 42.93
C LEU A 662 45.74 -6.09 42.67
N TYR A 663 45.62 -6.79 41.54
CA TYR A 663 44.78 -7.98 41.35
C TYR A 663 45.73 -9.17 41.18
N SER A 664 45.38 -10.30 41.79
CA SER A 664 46.14 -11.55 41.81
C SER A 664 45.57 -12.54 40.80
N ASP A 665 46.46 -13.30 40.14
CA ASP A 665 46.50 -14.77 40.01
C ASP A 665 45.20 -15.54 39.64
N GLU A 666 45.22 -16.65 38.91
CA GLU A 666 46.20 -17.39 38.09
C GLU A 666 45.35 -18.37 37.26
N ASP A 667 45.79 -18.79 36.07
CA ASP A 667 45.86 -20.21 35.68
C ASP A 667 46.27 -20.39 34.21
N SER A 668 47.01 -21.48 33.97
CA SER A 668 47.68 -21.81 32.71
C SER A 668 47.06 -23.02 32.02
N ALA A 669 47.19 -23.06 30.69
CA ALA A 669 47.28 -24.33 29.95
C ALA A 669 48.02 -24.11 28.62
N ASP A 670 49.06 -24.91 28.38
CA ASP A 670 49.80 -24.99 27.12
C ASP A 670 48.95 -25.56 25.97
N LEU A 671 49.28 -25.21 24.71
CA LEU A 671 49.95 -26.16 23.80
C LEU A 671 50.30 -25.55 22.43
N THR A 672 51.17 -26.28 21.72
CA THR A 672 52.10 -25.74 20.72
C THR A 672 51.70 -26.04 19.26
N VAL A 673 51.99 -25.07 18.38
CA VAL A 673 52.36 -25.18 16.95
C VAL A 673 52.24 -26.55 16.27
N GLN A 674 51.41 -26.62 15.22
CA GLN A 674 51.89 -27.01 13.88
C GLN A 674 51.17 -26.22 12.78
#